data_AF-A0A4R5E701-F1
#
_entry.id   AF-A0A4R5E701-F1
#
_cell.length_a   1.000
_cell.length_b   1.000
_cell.length_c   1.000
_cell.angle_alpha   90.00
_cell.angle_beta   90.00
_cell.angle_gamma   90.00
#
_symmetry.space_group_name_H-M   'P 1'
#
loop_
_entity.id
_entity.type
_entity.pdbx_description
1 polymer ?
#
loop_
_entity_poly.entity_id
_entity_poly.type
_entity_poly.pdbx_seq_one_letter_code
_entity_poly.pdbx_strand_id
1 'polypeptide(L)'
;MTLIGRVLAAAMAALLVTLAAAPAGAAQRRTEDLGVPLEDVLLIGGVVAPGPGGRTVLWGVSSGSPAHLNAVDPATGEEVARYDLPGAEGSWAVDAAQDGSVYVGTYGDGRLYRWTDQGGVQDLGRPLASENFVWTVAAGEGATVYGGTYPGGRLFAYDPESGVRDYGRISPTHSYVRSVSYADGKIYAGTEDPAAIFEIDAASGTSEQIPLPDGLDPAGKWAYDVNVAAGHLYVRFGGASPGPLHVWDIAAGRWTDTLDPAHGLDVSPPDDDGAVYLIKDGELVRYDPRTKETTGTGLPITGRVANTRGIGWAELGLPDYPGKSVVGLLWRGLMFRYNPQTGATSFVQTEVQGEPIDVTALSEGPDGRMYAGGFLNGGFAALDPKTGKRAEFHTFSQSEDMTTHDGKLYVGAYPEARVYAYDPQLPWNSPEYSPSPEPGPADNPARLFDLAAEKQIRPRALASAGRYLAAGTMPDLGHLGGVLAIWDPQTGELKHSRRNVVKDQSIVSLAYRDGVLYGGTSIYSGQSATPPTQPEAKLFAWSVKDDRLLWEIVPAPGKPAVPALTFDDRGRLWGIAGGEVFAVNPAARKVVQRVTLSDSESASGQLSFNRRDRTLYGAHAGQYVFSLDPRTGRHARLKEGPVHQLAVHGSGDVYFAEGARLFRLTDQQMR
;
A
#
# COMPACT_ATOMS: atom_id res chain seq x y z
N MET A 1 16.36 33.25 -98.87
CA MET A 1 15.04 33.75 -99.27
C MET A 1 14.26 34.12 -98.01
N THR A 2 14.09 35.43 -97.76
CA THR A 2 12.79 36.11 -97.48
C THR A 2 11.70 35.28 -96.76
N LEU A 3 11.21 35.60 -95.56
CA LEU A 3 10.27 36.69 -95.15
C LEU A 3 10.13 36.60 -93.59
N ILE A 4 10.25 37.63 -92.75
CA ILE A 4 9.32 38.75 -92.41
C ILE A 4 7.88 38.26 -92.11
N GLY A 5 7.21 38.47 -90.97
CA GLY A 5 7.53 39.16 -89.71
C GLY A 5 6.29 39.31 -88.77
N ARG A 6 6.54 39.76 -87.52
CA ARG A 6 5.68 40.51 -86.55
C ARG A 6 4.36 39.83 -86.07
N VAL A 7 3.97 39.73 -84.79
CA VAL A 7 3.87 40.70 -83.65
C VAL A 7 3.60 39.95 -82.31
N LEU A 8 4.25 40.41 -81.21
CA LEU A 8 3.93 40.52 -79.75
C LEU A 8 2.99 39.47 -79.05
N ALA A 9 3.18 39.05 -77.79
CA ALA A 9 3.51 39.82 -76.58
C ALA A 9 4.09 38.96 -75.42
N ALA A 10 4.64 39.66 -74.42
CA ALA A 10 5.51 39.22 -73.35
C ALA A 10 4.85 38.44 -72.18
N ALA A 11 5.64 37.55 -71.56
CA ALA A 11 5.81 37.45 -70.09
C ALA A 11 6.96 36.49 -69.74
N MET A 12 8.08 37.02 -69.22
CA MET A 12 9.10 36.25 -68.49
C MET A 12 8.64 36.13 -67.03
N ALA A 13 8.29 34.92 -66.58
CA ALA A 13 8.17 34.60 -65.16
C ALA A 13 9.49 33.96 -64.71
N ALA A 14 10.26 34.69 -63.90
CA ALA A 14 11.43 34.15 -63.22
C ALA A 14 10.96 33.25 -62.06
N LEU A 15 11.40 31.98 -62.08
CA LEU A 15 11.29 31.05 -60.96
C LEU A 15 12.15 31.58 -59.79
N LEU A 16 11.49 32.11 -58.76
CA LEU A 16 12.07 32.25 -57.42
C LEU A 16 11.55 31.08 -56.57
N VAL A 17 12.31 29.99 -56.55
CA VAL A 17 12.14 28.95 -55.54
C VAL A 17 12.69 29.53 -54.24
N THR A 18 11.81 30.11 -53.42
CA THR A 18 12.11 30.36 -52.01
C THR A 18 12.27 29.01 -51.32
N LEU A 19 13.50 28.58 -51.08
CA LEU A 19 13.79 27.58 -50.05
C LEU A 19 13.33 28.17 -48.72
N ALA A 20 12.12 27.83 -48.30
CA ALA A 20 11.70 28.03 -46.93
C ALA A 20 12.64 27.18 -46.06
N ALA A 21 13.46 27.84 -45.25
CA ALA A 21 14.19 27.18 -44.19
C ALA A 21 13.18 26.43 -43.33
N ALA A 22 13.34 25.12 -43.18
CA ALA A 22 12.59 24.34 -42.22
C ALA A 22 12.73 24.99 -40.84
N PRO A 23 11.66 25.07 -40.03
CA PRO A 23 11.77 25.61 -38.68
C PRO A 23 12.84 24.84 -37.92
N ALA A 24 13.71 25.57 -37.21
CA ALA A 24 14.72 25.00 -36.33
C ALA A 24 14.08 23.87 -35.50
N GLY A 25 14.66 22.68 -35.59
CA GLY A 25 14.08 21.45 -35.08
C GLY A 25 13.65 21.60 -33.63
N ALA A 26 12.38 21.31 -33.34
CA ALA A 26 11.97 21.01 -31.98
C ALA A 26 12.80 19.80 -31.55
N ALA A 27 13.67 19.97 -30.56
CA ALA A 27 14.43 18.86 -29.99
C ALA A 27 13.43 17.76 -29.61
N GLN A 28 13.56 16.58 -30.22
CA GLN A 28 12.68 15.47 -29.94
C GLN A 28 13.03 14.98 -28.53
N ARG A 29 12.18 15.30 -27.56
CA ARG A 29 12.40 14.89 -26.17
C ARG A 29 12.40 13.37 -26.08
N ARG A 30 13.41 12.83 -25.40
CA ARG A 30 13.56 11.38 -25.18
C ARG A 30 13.11 11.04 -23.78
N THR A 31 12.42 9.92 -23.66
CA THR A 31 12.17 9.25 -22.39
C THR A 31 13.38 8.42 -21.98
N GLU A 32 13.90 8.69 -20.79
CA GLU A 32 14.90 7.89 -20.10
C GLU A 32 14.22 7.04 -19.04
N ASP A 33 14.50 5.73 -19.03
CA ASP A 33 14.03 4.79 -18.00
C ASP A 33 15.02 4.81 -16.83
N LEU A 34 14.51 5.14 -15.64
CA LEU A 34 15.28 5.26 -14.40
C LEU A 34 15.16 4.01 -13.51
N GLY A 35 14.40 3.00 -13.94
CA GLY A 35 14.18 1.76 -13.21
C GLY A 35 13.08 1.85 -12.14
N VAL A 36 13.16 0.97 -11.15
CA VAL A 36 12.18 0.84 -10.06
C VAL A 36 12.71 1.55 -8.82
N PRO A 37 12.09 2.66 -8.37
CA PRO A 37 12.56 3.40 -7.21
C PRO A 37 12.09 2.80 -5.88
N LEU A 38 11.04 1.98 -5.88
CA LEU A 38 10.40 1.46 -4.68
C LEU A 38 10.26 -0.06 -4.78
N GLU A 39 10.90 -0.76 -3.85
CA GLU A 39 10.82 -2.22 -3.70
C GLU A 39 10.75 -2.51 -2.20
N ASP A 40 9.79 -3.33 -1.77
CA ASP A 40 9.70 -3.75 -0.38
C ASP A 40 9.17 -5.17 -0.29
N VAL A 41 9.45 -5.82 0.84
CA VAL A 41 8.96 -7.15 1.14
C VAL A 41 7.54 -7.05 1.67
N LEU A 42 6.67 -7.98 1.27
CA LEU A 42 5.37 -8.19 1.91
C LEU A 42 5.22 -9.68 2.23
N LEU A 43 5.61 -10.06 3.45
CA LEU A 43 5.43 -11.40 4.00
C LEU A 43 4.14 -11.43 4.81
N ILE A 44 3.14 -12.18 4.34
CA ILE A 44 1.82 -12.20 4.98
C ILE A 44 1.37 -13.58 5.49
N GLY A 45 2.17 -14.61 5.29
CA GLY A 45 2.02 -15.93 5.90
C GLY A 45 3.39 -16.53 6.11
N GLY A 46 3.51 -17.38 7.13
CA GLY A 46 4.78 -18.05 7.44
C GLY A 46 4.66 -19.06 8.56
N VAL A 47 5.68 -19.92 8.67
CA VAL A 47 5.78 -20.98 9.69
C VAL A 47 7.25 -21.25 9.98
N VAL A 48 7.58 -21.65 11.21
CA VAL A 48 8.92 -22.16 11.56
C VAL A 48 8.90 -23.66 11.45
N ALA A 49 9.66 -24.22 10.52
CA ALA A 49 9.69 -25.66 10.27
C ALA A 49 11.02 -26.10 9.65
N PRO A 50 11.30 -27.41 9.56
CA PRO A 50 12.39 -27.90 8.73
C PRO A 50 12.28 -27.41 7.28
N GLY A 51 13.41 -27.11 6.67
CA GLY A 51 13.53 -26.69 5.28
C GLY A 51 14.67 -27.42 4.56
N PRO A 52 15.27 -26.81 3.53
CA PRO A 52 16.29 -27.45 2.70
C PRO A 52 17.43 -28.09 3.51
N GLY A 53 17.65 -29.39 3.33
CA GLY A 53 18.65 -30.18 4.06
C GLY A 53 18.27 -30.49 5.51
N GLY A 54 16.98 -30.37 5.88
CA GLY A 54 16.46 -30.68 7.22
C GLY A 54 16.74 -29.63 8.29
N ARG A 55 17.34 -28.49 7.94
CA ARG A 55 17.60 -27.39 8.87
C ARG A 55 16.32 -26.63 9.17
N THR A 56 16.11 -26.21 10.41
CA THR A 56 14.99 -25.33 10.75
C THR A 56 15.17 -23.97 10.08
N VAL A 57 14.14 -23.52 9.37
CA VAL A 57 14.07 -22.22 8.69
C VAL A 57 12.79 -21.50 9.07
N LEU A 58 12.78 -20.19 8.84
CA LEU A 58 11.57 -19.39 8.80
C LEU A 58 11.03 -19.43 7.37
N TRP A 59 9.94 -20.13 7.14
CA TRP A 59 9.22 -20.11 5.87
C TRP A 59 8.32 -18.88 5.81
N GLY A 60 8.28 -18.21 4.67
CA GLY A 60 7.34 -17.12 4.44
C GLY A 60 7.07 -16.88 2.97
N VAL A 61 5.88 -16.40 2.64
CA VAL A 61 5.50 -16.09 1.24
C VAL A 61 5.53 -14.59 0.99
N SER A 62 6.38 -14.16 0.06
CA SER A 62 6.42 -12.78 -0.40
C SER A 62 5.41 -12.57 -1.52
N SER A 63 4.51 -11.60 -1.34
CA SER A 63 3.51 -11.24 -2.34
C SER A 63 4.16 -10.59 -3.56
N GLY A 64 3.79 -11.05 -4.75
CA GLY A 64 4.33 -10.65 -6.05
C GLY A 64 3.52 -11.30 -7.17
N SER A 65 3.85 -11.06 -8.44
CA SER A 65 3.22 -11.75 -9.58
C SER A 65 4.29 -12.37 -10.49
N PRO A 66 4.69 -13.64 -10.27
CA PRO A 66 4.17 -14.57 -9.26
C PRO A 66 4.64 -14.25 -7.83
N ALA A 67 3.97 -14.79 -6.83
CA ALA A 67 4.45 -14.81 -5.46
C ALA A 67 5.58 -15.83 -5.27
N HIS A 68 6.32 -15.72 -4.15
CA HIS A 68 7.45 -16.61 -3.88
C HIS A 68 7.41 -17.18 -2.46
N LEU A 69 7.66 -18.48 -2.33
CA LEU A 69 7.92 -19.14 -1.04
C LEU A 69 9.42 -19.03 -0.73
N ASN A 70 9.75 -18.45 0.43
CA ASN A 70 11.12 -18.16 0.85
C ASN A 70 11.45 -18.94 2.13
N ALA A 71 12.63 -19.55 2.19
CA ALA A 71 13.22 -20.12 3.38
C ALA A 71 14.31 -19.19 3.90
N VAL A 72 14.20 -18.75 5.14
CA VAL A 72 15.15 -17.84 5.78
C VAL A 72 15.89 -18.54 6.91
N ASP A 73 17.21 -18.43 6.94
CA ASP A 73 18.03 -18.92 8.04
C ASP A 73 17.76 -18.11 9.31
N PRO A 74 17.33 -18.73 10.43
CA PRO A 74 16.96 -18.01 11.64
C PRO A 74 18.16 -17.39 12.35
N ALA A 75 19.40 -17.84 12.10
CA ALA A 75 20.63 -17.38 12.72
C ALA A 75 21.37 -16.30 11.91
N THR A 76 21.16 -16.20 10.60
CA THR A 76 21.78 -15.15 9.76
C THR A 76 20.80 -14.18 9.11
N GLY A 77 19.58 -14.62 8.78
CA GLY A 77 18.62 -13.86 7.99
C GLY A 77 18.77 -14.05 6.48
N GLU A 78 19.71 -14.89 6.05
CA GLU A 78 19.94 -15.25 4.64
C GLU A 78 18.71 -15.97 4.04
N GLU A 79 18.34 -15.59 2.82
CA GLU A 79 17.33 -16.30 2.00
C GLU A 79 17.99 -17.57 1.42
N VAL A 80 17.98 -18.67 2.18
CA VAL A 80 18.66 -19.92 1.80
C VAL A 80 17.95 -20.68 0.67
N ALA A 81 16.68 -20.36 0.40
CA ALA A 81 15.98 -20.81 -0.79
C ALA A 81 14.79 -19.89 -1.13
N ARG A 82 14.49 -19.80 -2.43
CA ARG A 82 13.36 -19.07 -2.99
C ARG A 82 12.72 -19.89 -4.11
N TYR A 83 11.40 -20.01 -4.09
CA TYR A 83 10.62 -20.78 -5.05
C TYR A 83 9.45 -19.98 -5.59
N ASP A 84 9.30 -19.94 -6.91
CA ASP A 84 8.13 -19.33 -7.55
C ASP A 84 6.86 -20.12 -7.24
N LEU A 85 5.75 -19.39 -7.07
CA LEU A 85 4.39 -19.92 -6.97
C LEU A 85 3.58 -19.45 -8.20
N PRO A 86 3.70 -20.12 -9.37
CA PRO A 86 3.12 -19.63 -10.61
C PRO A 86 1.60 -19.47 -10.57
N GLY A 87 1.11 -18.24 -10.79
CA GLY A 87 -0.33 -17.94 -10.75
C GLY A 87 -0.85 -17.58 -9.36
N ALA A 88 0.03 -17.46 -8.36
CA ALA A 88 -0.28 -16.87 -7.06
C ALA A 88 0.14 -15.40 -7.01
N GLU A 89 -0.64 -14.58 -6.29
CA GLU A 89 -0.29 -13.18 -5.99
C GLU A 89 0.25 -12.99 -4.55
N GLY A 90 0.14 -14.03 -3.73
CA GLY A 90 0.69 -14.14 -2.37
C GLY A 90 -0.06 -15.19 -1.55
N SER A 91 0.22 -15.23 -0.25
CA SER A 91 -0.37 -16.22 0.66
C SER A 91 -0.37 -15.78 2.12
N TRP A 92 -1.52 -15.93 2.79
CA TRP A 92 -1.60 -15.98 4.26
C TRP A 92 -1.35 -17.38 4.81
N ALA A 93 -1.57 -18.40 3.99
CA ALA A 93 -1.72 -19.77 4.40
C ALA A 93 -0.43 -20.54 4.15
N VAL A 94 0.40 -20.66 5.17
CA VAL A 94 1.63 -21.46 5.15
C VAL A 94 1.66 -22.33 6.38
N ASP A 95 1.78 -23.65 6.22
CA ASP A 95 1.99 -24.55 7.35
C ASP A 95 2.81 -25.78 6.94
N ALA A 96 3.44 -26.44 7.91
CA ALA A 96 4.30 -27.59 7.71
C ALA A 96 3.69 -28.86 8.34
N ALA A 97 3.56 -29.90 7.52
CA ALA A 97 3.10 -31.20 7.96
C ALA A 97 4.20 -32.01 8.66
N GLN A 98 3.82 -33.07 9.37
CA GLN A 98 4.75 -33.88 10.18
C GLN A 98 5.80 -34.62 9.36
N ASP A 99 5.53 -34.83 8.07
CA ASP A 99 6.47 -35.41 7.10
C ASP A 99 7.55 -34.41 6.63
N GLY A 100 7.50 -33.16 7.10
CA GLY A 100 8.42 -32.09 6.72
C GLY A 100 8.04 -31.37 5.42
N SER A 101 6.89 -31.69 4.82
CA SER A 101 6.38 -30.94 3.66
C SER A 101 5.74 -29.62 4.09
N VAL A 102 5.88 -28.59 3.27
CA VAL A 102 5.31 -27.26 3.51
C VAL A 102 4.20 -27.00 2.51
N TYR A 103 3.02 -26.66 3.00
CA TYR A 103 1.86 -26.37 2.18
C TYR A 103 1.59 -24.89 2.12
N VAL A 104 1.22 -24.40 0.93
CA VAL A 104 0.92 -22.99 0.70
C VAL A 104 -0.43 -22.85 0.01
N GLY A 105 -1.40 -22.26 0.70
CA GLY A 105 -2.67 -21.82 0.11
C GLY A 105 -2.55 -20.38 -0.39
N THR A 106 -3.04 -20.07 -1.59
CA THR A 106 -2.77 -18.77 -2.23
C THR A 106 -4.04 -18.02 -2.62
N TYR A 107 -3.88 -16.73 -2.88
CA TYR A 107 -4.90 -15.87 -3.47
C TYR A 107 -4.53 -15.44 -4.89
N GLY A 108 -5.51 -14.81 -5.56
CA GLY A 108 -5.50 -14.53 -7.01
C GLY A 108 -6.23 -15.64 -7.76
N ASP A 109 -5.81 -16.90 -7.55
CA ASP A 109 -6.37 -18.08 -8.22
C ASP A 109 -6.78 -19.23 -7.27
N GLY A 110 -6.63 -19.09 -5.95
CA GLY A 110 -7.08 -20.10 -4.98
C GLY A 110 -6.34 -21.43 -5.03
N ARG A 111 -5.04 -21.41 -5.34
CA ARG A 111 -4.22 -22.62 -5.52
C ARG A 111 -3.62 -23.12 -4.22
N LEU A 112 -3.35 -24.42 -4.17
CA LEU A 112 -2.56 -25.08 -3.14
C LEU A 112 -1.23 -25.54 -3.74
N TYR A 113 -0.14 -25.30 -3.03
CA TYR A 113 1.19 -25.80 -3.36
C TYR A 113 1.72 -26.68 -2.25
N ARG A 114 2.63 -27.59 -2.59
CA ARG A 114 3.39 -28.41 -1.64
C ARG A 114 4.86 -28.34 -1.96
N TRP A 115 5.68 -28.00 -0.98
CA TRP A 115 7.13 -28.11 -1.02
C TRP A 115 7.58 -29.39 -0.32
N THR A 116 8.61 -30.05 -0.88
CA THR A 116 9.36 -31.12 -0.21
C THR A 116 10.85 -30.94 -0.48
N ASP A 117 11.70 -31.41 0.43
CA ASP A 117 13.17 -31.30 0.31
C ASP A 117 13.71 -31.93 -0.99
N GLN A 118 13.12 -33.05 -1.44
CA GLN A 118 13.53 -33.75 -2.66
C GLN A 118 12.88 -33.20 -3.94
N GLY A 119 11.65 -32.68 -3.84
CA GLY A 119 10.82 -32.33 -5.00
C GLY A 119 10.76 -30.83 -5.30
N GLY A 120 11.23 -29.97 -4.40
CA GLY A 120 10.96 -28.53 -4.49
C GLY A 120 9.46 -28.23 -4.38
N VAL A 121 9.02 -27.12 -4.96
CA VAL A 121 7.60 -26.72 -4.98
C VAL A 121 6.84 -27.39 -6.13
N GLN A 122 5.69 -27.97 -5.79
CA GLN A 122 4.69 -28.49 -6.71
C GLN A 122 3.38 -27.70 -6.60
N ASP A 123 2.83 -27.26 -7.74
CA ASP A 123 1.46 -26.74 -7.84
C ASP A 123 0.46 -27.91 -7.85
N LEU A 124 -0.43 -27.96 -6.87
CA LEU A 124 -1.48 -28.97 -6.73
C LEU A 124 -2.81 -28.53 -7.35
N GLY A 125 -2.84 -27.33 -7.95
CA GLY A 125 -4.02 -26.72 -8.56
C GLY A 125 -4.96 -26.10 -7.53
N ARG A 126 -6.20 -25.85 -7.96
CA ARG A 126 -7.27 -25.38 -7.08
C ARG A 126 -7.89 -26.58 -6.36
N PRO A 127 -7.85 -26.66 -5.01
CA PRO A 127 -8.49 -27.75 -4.29
C PRO A 127 -10.00 -27.82 -4.58
N LEU A 128 -10.65 -26.66 -4.65
CA LEU A 128 -12.08 -26.52 -4.93
C LEU A 128 -12.30 -25.53 -6.07
N ALA A 129 -12.91 -25.97 -7.17
CA ALA A 129 -13.07 -25.14 -8.38
C ALA A 129 -13.96 -23.89 -8.18
N SER A 130 -14.85 -23.90 -7.18
CA SER A 130 -15.72 -22.76 -6.83
C SER A 130 -15.00 -21.66 -6.07
N GLU A 131 -13.80 -21.93 -5.56
CA GLU A 131 -13.05 -21.04 -4.69
C GLU A 131 -11.89 -20.40 -5.45
N ASN A 132 -11.56 -19.15 -5.12
CA ASN A 132 -10.46 -18.40 -5.74
C ASN A 132 -9.46 -17.85 -4.70
N PHE A 133 -9.60 -18.28 -3.45
CA PHE A 133 -8.73 -17.87 -2.35
C PHE A 133 -8.68 -19.00 -1.31
N VAL A 134 -7.46 -19.40 -0.92
CA VAL A 134 -7.21 -20.24 0.25
C VAL A 134 -6.64 -19.36 1.37
N TRP A 135 -7.45 -19.08 2.39
CA TRP A 135 -7.13 -18.12 3.45
C TRP A 135 -6.17 -18.65 4.50
N THR A 136 -6.21 -19.96 4.71
CA THR A 136 -5.51 -20.64 5.79
C THR A 136 -5.27 -22.10 5.38
N VAL A 137 -4.18 -22.67 5.88
CA VAL A 137 -3.93 -24.11 5.87
C VAL A 137 -3.46 -24.49 7.28
N ALA A 138 -3.84 -25.67 7.74
CA ALA A 138 -3.42 -26.23 9.02
C ALA A 138 -2.99 -27.68 8.84
N ALA A 139 -1.81 -28.03 9.34
CA ALA A 139 -1.27 -29.37 9.36
C ALA A 139 -2.10 -30.28 10.28
N GLY A 140 -2.50 -31.42 9.71
CA GLY A 140 -3.14 -32.51 10.42
C GLY A 140 -2.17 -33.63 10.80
N GLU A 141 -2.71 -34.84 10.92
CA GLU A 141 -1.90 -36.05 11.07
C GLU A 141 -1.13 -36.38 9.78
N GLY A 142 0.12 -36.82 9.92
CA GLY A 142 0.96 -37.23 8.80
C GLY A 142 1.20 -36.09 7.80
N ALA A 143 0.75 -36.28 6.56
CA ALA A 143 0.90 -35.33 5.46
C ALA A 143 -0.41 -34.59 5.09
N THR A 144 -1.49 -34.82 5.86
CA THR A 144 -2.79 -34.18 5.61
C THR A 144 -2.76 -32.71 6.03
N VAL A 145 -3.39 -31.84 5.24
CA VAL A 145 -3.68 -30.44 5.61
C VAL A 145 -5.14 -30.11 5.44
N TYR A 146 -5.64 -29.18 6.26
CA TYR A 146 -7.00 -28.63 6.17
C TYR A 146 -6.94 -27.18 5.72
N GLY A 147 -7.81 -26.77 4.80
CA GLY A 147 -7.80 -25.41 4.25
C GLY A 147 -9.16 -24.74 4.25
N GLY A 148 -9.16 -23.44 4.57
CA GLY A 148 -10.32 -22.56 4.55
C GLY A 148 -10.34 -21.64 3.33
N THR A 149 -11.51 -21.34 2.78
CA THR A 149 -11.65 -20.70 1.46
C THR A 149 -12.65 -19.54 1.39
N TYR A 150 -12.58 -18.80 0.27
CA TYR A 150 -13.53 -17.79 -0.19
C TYR A 150 -13.77 -17.95 -1.72
N PRO A 151 -14.97 -17.65 -2.26
CA PRO A 151 -16.15 -17.00 -1.65
C PRO A 151 -17.23 -17.91 -1.06
N GLY A 152 -17.04 -19.22 -1.12
CA GLY A 152 -18.03 -20.20 -0.70
C GLY A 152 -18.04 -20.49 0.79
N GLY A 153 -17.07 -19.99 1.57
CA GLY A 153 -16.93 -20.31 2.99
C GLY A 153 -16.76 -21.81 3.22
N ARG A 154 -15.93 -22.47 2.38
CA ARG A 154 -15.75 -23.92 2.39
C ARG A 154 -14.50 -24.37 3.12
N LEU A 155 -14.57 -25.58 3.67
CA LEU A 155 -13.47 -26.33 4.26
C LEU A 155 -13.10 -27.51 3.37
N PHE A 156 -11.81 -27.73 3.15
CA PHE A 156 -11.31 -28.93 2.49
C PHE A 156 -10.20 -29.58 3.31
N ALA A 157 -9.94 -30.87 3.07
CA ALA A 157 -8.68 -31.51 3.38
C ALA A 157 -7.94 -31.87 2.08
N TYR A 158 -6.62 -31.87 2.14
CA TYR A 158 -5.77 -32.46 1.11
C TYR A 158 -4.82 -33.45 1.78
N ASP A 159 -4.73 -34.64 1.19
CA ASP A 159 -3.78 -35.67 1.56
C ASP A 159 -3.10 -36.18 0.28
N PRO A 160 -1.76 -36.35 0.23
CA PRO A 160 -1.06 -36.77 -0.98
C PRO A 160 -1.48 -38.14 -1.52
N GLU A 161 -1.98 -39.04 -0.66
CA GLU A 161 -2.38 -40.39 -1.07
C GLU A 161 -3.82 -40.43 -1.57
N SER A 162 -4.71 -39.71 -0.89
CA SER A 162 -6.17 -39.77 -1.12
C SER A 162 -6.75 -38.57 -1.86
N GLY A 163 -6.00 -37.48 -2.02
CA GLY A 163 -6.39 -36.27 -2.73
C GLY A 163 -7.23 -35.32 -1.89
N VAL A 164 -8.08 -34.54 -2.57
CA VAL A 164 -8.92 -33.51 -1.91
C VAL A 164 -10.22 -34.12 -1.39
N ARG A 165 -10.56 -33.83 -0.13
CA ARG A 165 -11.88 -34.03 0.46
C ARG A 165 -12.56 -32.69 0.68
N ASP A 166 -13.74 -32.50 0.12
CA ASP A 166 -14.59 -31.32 0.35
C ASP A 166 -15.53 -31.57 1.54
N TYR A 167 -15.41 -30.77 2.61
CA TYR A 167 -16.36 -30.80 3.74
C TYR A 167 -17.59 -29.93 3.47
N GLY A 168 -17.59 -29.18 2.38
CA GLY A 168 -18.64 -28.25 1.99
C GLY A 168 -18.51 -26.91 2.71
N ARG A 169 -19.60 -26.13 2.63
CA ARG A 169 -19.72 -24.83 3.28
C ARG A 169 -19.98 -25.04 4.78
N ILE A 170 -19.13 -24.44 5.63
CA ILE A 170 -19.24 -24.60 7.09
C ILE A 170 -20.54 -23.96 7.62
N SER A 171 -20.94 -22.81 7.04
CA SER A 171 -22.13 -22.08 7.48
C SER A 171 -22.82 -21.36 6.32
N PRO A 172 -24.16 -21.40 6.21
CA PRO A 172 -24.88 -20.76 5.10
C PRO A 172 -24.77 -19.23 5.10
N THR A 173 -24.37 -18.61 6.22
CA THR A 173 -24.27 -17.16 6.38
C THR A 173 -22.87 -16.60 6.19
N HIS A 174 -21.84 -17.46 6.09
CA HIS A 174 -20.44 -17.04 5.99
C HIS A 174 -19.86 -17.38 4.62
N SER A 175 -19.11 -16.47 4.03
CA SER A 175 -18.43 -16.63 2.75
C SER A 175 -16.92 -16.86 2.89
N TYR A 176 -16.39 -16.77 4.10
CA TYR A 176 -14.99 -16.94 4.44
C TYR A 176 -14.85 -17.98 5.55
N VAL A 177 -13.93 -18.92 5.33
CA VAL A 177 -13.26 -19.65 6.42
C VAL A 177 -11.88 -19.02 6.53
N ARG A 178 -11.75 -18.09 7.47
CA ARG A 178 -10.60 -17.17 7.57
C ARG A 178 -9.38 -17.83 8.21
N SER A 179 -9.60 -18.67 9.21
CA SER A 179 -8.55 -19.28 10.02
C SER A 179 -8.94 -20.72 10.35
N VAL A 180 -7.96 -21.62 10.36
CA VAL A 180 -8.14 -23.03 10.70
C VAL A 180 -6.96 -23.47 11.56
N SER A 181 -7.24 -24.29 12.57
CA SER A 181 -6.24 -25.04 13.32
C SER A 181 -6.73 -26.48 13.52
N TYR A 182 -5.80 -27.40 13.75
CA TYR A 182 -6.12 -28.81 13.98
C TYR A 182 -5.54 -29.29 15.32
N ALA A 183 -6.28 -30.14 16.03
CA ALA A 183 -5.78 -30.93 17.15
C ALA A 183 -6.64 -32.18 17.39
N ASP A 184 -5.99 -33.31 17.65
CA ASP A 184 -6.63 -34.55 18.13
C ASP A 184 -7.89 -34.98 17.35
N GLY A 185 -7.81 -34.97 16.02
CA GLY A 185 -8.94 -35.34 15.14
C GLY A 185 -10.01 -34.26 14.96
N LYS A 186 -9.81 -33.07 15.52
CA LYS A 186 -10.73 -31.92 15.41
C LYS A 186 -10.11 -30.78 14.61
N ILE A 187 -10.93 -30.15 13.79
CA ILE A 187 -10.62 -28.95 13.03
C ILE A 187 -11.39 -27.81 13.67
N TYR A 188 -10.70 -26.72 14.01
CA TYR A 188 -11.29 -25.49 14.53
C TYR A 188 -11.25 -24.44 13.42
N ALA A 189 -12.39 -23.87 13.05
CA ALA A 189 -12.52 -22.97 11.91
C ALA A 189 -13.19 -21.65 12.30
N GLY A 190 -12.52 -20.52 12.07
CA GLY A 190 -13.04 -19.16 12.28
C GLY A 190 -13.61 -18.53 11.01
N THR A 191 -14.71 -17.76 11.14
CA THR A 191 -15.43 -17.13 10.03
C THR A 191 -15.58 -15.60 10.16
N GLU A 192 -16.11 -14.96 9.11
CA GLU A 192 -16.32 -13.50 9.06
C GLU A 192 -17.49 -13.00 9.93
N ASP A 193 -17.82 -11.72 9.78
CA ASP A 193 -18.96 -11.01 10.35
C ASP A 193 -20.33 -11.66 10.03
N PRO A 194 -21.15 -12.01 11.04
CA PRO A 194 -20.84 -11.95 12.47
C PRO A 194 -19.91 -13.10 12.90
N ALA A 195 -18.83 -12.79 13.63
CA ALA A 195 -17.80 -13.77 13.98
C ALA A 195 -18.38 -15.07 14.57
N ALA A 196 -17.92 -16.21 14.06
CA ALA A 196 -18.21 -17.52 14.61
C ALA A 196 -16.98 -18.45 14.55
N ILE A 197 -16.99 -19.48 15.39
CA ILE A 197 -16.00 -20.55 15.41
C ILE A 197 -16.75 -21.87 15.35
N PHE A 198 -16.24 -22.80 14.55
CA PHE A 198 -16.79 -24.15 14.41
C PHE A 198 -15.75 -25.17 14.82
N GLU A 199 -16.16 -26.18 15.60
CA GLU A 199 -15.42 -27.44 15.74
C GLU A 199 -15.97 -28.42 14.71
N ILE A 200 -15.09 -29.09 13.97
CA ILE A 200 -15.43 -30.08 12.96
C ILE A 200 -14.66 -31.36 13.25
N ASP A 201 -15.36 -32.48 13.32
CA ASP A 201 -14.76 -33.79 13.39
C ASP A 201 -14.10 -34.16 12.06
N ALA A 202 -12.78 -34.32 12.03
CA ALA A 202 -12.04 -34.52 10.79
C ALA A 202 -12.47 -35.81 10.05
N ALA A 203 -12.83 -36.86 10.79
CA ALA A 203 -13.23 -38.13 10.20
C ALA A 203 -14.63 -38.07 9.57
N SER A 204 -15.64 -37.65 10.34
CA SER A 204 -17.04 -37.64 9.91
C SER A 204 -17.47 -36.39 9.16
N GLY A 205 -16.80 -35.26 9.38
CA GLY A 205 -17.20 -33.94 8.91
C GLY A 205 -18.35 -33.31 9.70
N THR A 206 -18.75 -33.92 10.82
CA THR A 206 -19.77 -33.35 11.72
C THR A 206 -19.26 -32.03 12.28
N SER A 207 -20.05 -30.97 12.18
CA SER A 207 -19.68 -29.63 12.63
C SER A 207 -20.63 -29.12 13.70
N GLU A 208 -20.07 -28.46 14.71
CA GLU A 208 -20.80 -27.71 15.73
C GLU A 208 -20.17 -26.33 15.94
N GLN A 209 -20.99 -25.36 16.32
CA GLN A 209 -20.51 -24.02 16.62
C GLN A 209 -20.07 -23.93 18.09
N ILE A 210 -18.86 -23.42 18.34
CA ILE A 210 -18.37 -23.12 19.68
C ILE A 210 -19.08 -21.87 20.20
N PRO A 211 -19.57 -21.85 21.46
CA PRO A 211 -20.20 -20.66 22.03
C PRO A 211 -19.19 -19.51 22.11
N LEU A 212 -19.65 -18.28 21.86
CA LEU A 212 -18.80 -17.09 21.95
C LEU A 212 -18.44 -16.76 23.41
N PRO A 213 -17.34 -16.02 23.66
CA PRO A 213 -17.04 -15.51 24.99
C PRO A 213 -18.18 -14.66 25.57
N ASP A 214 -18.39 -14.75 26.88
CA ASP A 214 -19.44 -13.98 27.56
C ASP A 214 -19.29 -12.47 27.31
N GLY A 215 -20.36 -11.83 26.84
CA GLY A 215 -20.40 -10.40 26.56
C GLY A 215 -19.77 -9.97 25.24
N LEU A 216 -19.27 -10.89 24.41
CA LEU A 216 -18.75 -10.57 23.09
C LEU A 216 -19.90 -10.30 22.10
N ASP A 217 -19.95 -9.09 21.54
CA ASP A 217 -20.75 -8.78 20.35
C ASP A 217 -20.00 -9.24 19.09
N PRO A 218 -20.52 -10.22 18.32
CA PRO A 218 -19.88 -10.71 17.10
C PRO A 218 -20.09 -9.81 15.89
N ALA A 219 -21.03 -8.86 15.93
CA ALA A 219 -21.34 -8.00 14.80
C ALA A 219 -20.14 -7.10 14.45
N GLY A 220 -19.81 -7.04 13.16
CA GLY A 220 -18.65 -6.30 12.65
C GLY A 220 -17.30 -6.91 13.01
N LYS A 221 -17.25 -8.12 13.57
CA LYS A 221 -16.02 -8.82 13.97
C LYS A 221 -15.82 -10.11 13.18
N TRP A 222 -14.58 -10.56 13.11
CA TRP A 222 -14.20 -11.84 12.53
C TRP A 222 -13.54 -12.70 13.61
N ALA A 223 -13.69 -14.02 13.56
CA ALA A 223 -12.77 -14.93 14.25
C ALA A 223 -11.48 -15.01 13.42
N TYR A 224 -10.64 -13.97 13.56
CA TYR A 224 -9.63 -13.62 12.58
C TYR A 224 -8.45 -14.59 12.59
N ASP A 225 -8.02 -15.01 13.79
CA ASP A 225 -6.95 -15.99 13.99
C ASP A 225 -7.42 -17.07 14.96
N VAL A 226 -7.09 -18.32 14.67
CA VAL A 226 -7.45 -19.53 15.42
C VAL A 226 -6.18 -20.38 15.47
N ASN A 227 -5.63 -20.59 16.66
CA ASN A 227 -4.47 -21.46 16.86
C ASN A 227 -4.75 -22.44 18.00
N VAL A 228 -4.31 -23.69 17.86
CA VAL A 228 -4.31 -24.65 18.97
C VAL A 228 -2.88 -24.89 19.44
N ALA A 229 -2.67 -24.74 20.75
CA ALA A 229 -1.41 -25.08 21.39
C ALA A 229 -1.65 -25.54 22.83
N ALA A 230 -0.94 -26.59 23.26
CA ALA A 230 -1.02 -27.14 24.62
C ALA A 230 -2.46 -27.40 25.13
N GLY A 231 -3.34 -27.95 24.27
CA GLY A 231 -4.73 -28.28 24.63
C GLY A 231 -5.67 -27.08 24.75
N HIS A 232 -5.23 -25.90 24.31
CA HIS A 232 -6.02 -24.67 24.33
C HIS A 232 -6.17 -24.12 22.93
N LEU A 233 -7.36 -23.58 22.65
CA LEU A 233 -7.67 -22.84 21.44
C LEU A 233 -7.58 -21.33 21.73
N TYR A 234 -6.79 -20.62 20.94
CA TYR A 234 -6.59 -19.18 21.02
C TYR A 234 -7.33 -18.53 19.86
N VAL A 235 -8.27 -17.62 20.15
CA VAL A 235 -9.09 -16.96 19.11
C VAL A 235 -9.08 -15.46 19.26
N ARG A 236 -8.64 -14.77 18.21
CA ARG A 236 -8.66 -13.31 18.15
C ARG A 236 -9.89 -12.82 17.41
N PHE A 237 -10.80 -12.18 18.14
CA PHE A 237 -12.01 -11.62 17.56
C PHE A 237 -11.79 -10.16 17.15
N GLY A 238 -11.80 -9.87 15.85
CA GLY A 238 -11.52 -8.53 15.33
C GLY A 238 -11.10 -8.53 13.86
N GLY A 239 -9.95 -7.92 13.56
CA GLY A 239 -9.37 -7.81 12.22
C GLY A 239 -7.85 -7.92 12.23
N ALA A 240 -7.16 -7.35 11.23
CA ALA A 240 -5.69 -7.42 11.14
C ALA A 240 -4.93 -6.59 12.20
N SER A 241 -5.63 -5.71 12.92
CA SER A 241 -5.07 -4.86 13.98
C SER A 241 -5.05 -5.59 15.34
N PRO A 242 -4.21 -5.16 16.30
CA PRO A 242 -4.24 -5.71 17.66
C PRO A 242 -5.65 -5.72 18.25
N GLY A 243 -5.97 -6.74 19.02
CA GLY A 243 -7.28 -6.89 19.66
C GLY A 243 -7.32 -8.04 20.65
N PRO A 244 -8.49 -8.29 21.28
CA PRO A 244 -8.60 -9.30 22.32
C PRO A 244 -8.45 -10.71 21.77
N LEU A 245 -7.49 -11.46 22.35
CA LEU A 245 -7.27 -12.88 22.13
C LEU A 245 -7.88 -13.66 23.30
N HIS A 246 -8.91 -14.44 23.01
CA HIS A 246 -9.61 -15.25 24.00
C HIS A 246 -9.05 -16.67 24.02
N VAL A 247 -9.02 -17.29 25.19
CA VAL A 247 -8.46 -18.63 25.40
C VAL A 247 -9.57 -19.60 25.78
N TRP A 248 -9.74 -20.67 24.99
CA TRP A 248 -10.69 -21.75 25.20
C TRP A 248 -9.95 -23.01 25.63
N ASP A 249 -10.32 -23.57 26.77
CA ASP A 249 -9.85 -24.87 27.22
C ASP A 249 -10.66 -25.95 26.51
N ILE A 250 -10.00 -26.70 25.62
CA ILE A 250 -10.64 -27.71 24.76
C ILE A 250 -11.23 -28.83 25.62
N ALA A 251 -10.51 -29.29 26.65
CA ALA A 251 -10.96 -30.38 27.51
C ALA A 251 -12.12 -29.95 28.43
N ALA A 252 -12.10 -28.71 28.92
CA ALA A 252 -13.16 -28.18 29.78
C ALA A 252 -14.37 -27.66 29.01
N GLY A 253 -14.25 -27.41 27.70
CA GLY A 253 -15.32 -26.91 26.86
C GLY A 253 -15.79 -25.51 27.28
N ARG A 254 -14.87 -24.61 27.64
CA ARG A 254 -15.20 -23.24 28.07
C ARG A 254 -14.06 -22.25 27.85
N TRP A 255 -14.43 -20.98 27.71
CA TRP A 255 -13.48 -19.86 27.77
C TRP A 255 -12.89 -19.74 29.18
N THR A 256 -11.58 -19.52 29.26
CA THR A 256 -10.84 -19.48 30.53
C THR A 256 -10.12 -18.16 30.77
N ASP A 257 -9.73 -17.44 29.72
CA ASP A 257 -8.98 -16.19 29.85
C ASP A 257 -9.11 -15.26 28.63
N THR A 258 -8.59 -14.03 28.74
CA THR A 258 -8.50 -13.06 27.63
C THR A 258 -7.25 -12.19 27.76
N LEU A 259 -6.47 -12.14 26.68
CA LEU A 259 -5.28 -11.30 26.51
C LEU A 259 -5.63 -10.14 25.58
N ASP A 260 -5.66 -8.91 26.09
CA ASP A 260 -6.06 -7.73 25.31
C ASP A 260 -5.13 -6.53 25.56
N PRO A 261 -4.60 -5.88 24.50
CA PRO A 261 -4.53 -6.34 23.11
C PRO A 261 -3.42 -7.37 22.86
N ALA A 262 -3.73 -8.39 22.07
CA ALA A 262 -2.77 -9.28 21.44
C ALA A 262 -2.57 -8.93 19.95
N HIS A 263 -1.42 -9.31 19.40
CA HIS A 263 -1.00 -8.99 18.04
C HIS A 263 -0.40 -10.20 17.32
N GLY A 264 -0.41 -10.18 15.98
CA GLY A 264 0.09 -11.29 15.15
C GLY A 264 -0.96 -12.35 14.82
N LEU A 265 -0.61 -13.23 13.87
CA LEU A 265 -1.47 -14.33 13.42
C LEU A 265 -1.36 -15.59 14.28
N ASP A 266 -0.22 -15.79 14.92
CA ASP A 266 0.18 -17.09 15.48
C ASP A 266 0.70 -16.95 16.90
N VAL A 267 0.44 -17.98 17.71
CA VAL A 267 1.15 -18.26 18.97
C VAL A 267 2.25 -19.28 18.70
N SER A 268 3.34 -19.27 19.46
CA SER A 268 4.41 -20.26 19.29
C SER A 268 3.92 -21.67 19.63
N PRO A 269 4.56 -22.73 19.07
CA PRO A 269 4.52 -24.04 19.69
C PRO A 269 4.90 -23.93 21.18
N PRO A 270 4.30 -24.76 22.06
CA PRO A 270 4.51 -24.64 23.48
C PRO A 270 5.97 -24.90 23.87
N ASP A 271 6.42 -24.27 24.94
CA ASP A 271 7.65 -24.65 25.63
C ASP A 271 7.46 -25.93 26.47
N ASP A 272 8.51 -26.34 27.16
CA ASP A 272 8.53 -27.58 27.94
C ASP A 272 7.51 -27.58 29.11
N ASP A 273 7.01 -26.42 29.54
CA ASP A 273 5.99 -26.27 30.58
C ASP A 273 4.56 -26.15 30.02
N GLY A 274 4.42 -26.12 28.68
CA GLY A 274 3.14 -25.91 28.01
C GLY A 274 2.74 -24.44 27.84
N ALA A 275 3.64 -23.49 28.11
CA ALA A 275 3.40 -22.07 27.87
C ALA A 275 3.73 -21.70 26.42
N VAL A 276 3.10 -20.64 25.91
CA VAL A 276 3.29 -20.15 24.54
C VAL A 276 3.87 -18.74 24.53
N TYR A 277 4.53 -18.38 23.44
CA TYR A 277 4.97 -17.01 23.18
C TYR A 277 4.05 -16.35 22.17
N LEU A 278 3.68 -15.10 22.44
CA LEU A 278 2.81 -14.28 21.59
C LEU A 278 3.11 -12.80 21.81
N ILE A 279 2.60 -11.93 20.94
CA ILE A 279 2.76 -10.49 21.12
C ILE A 279 1.56 -9.93 21.88
N LYS A 280 1.81 -9.27 23.01
CA LYS A 280 0.82 -8.58 23.83
C LYS A 280 1.32 -7.19 24.18
N ASP A 281 0.48 -6.18 24.08
CA ASP A 281 0.84 -4.79 24.41
C ASP A 281 2.11 -4.27 23.71
N GLY A 282 2.39 -4.78 22.51
CA GLY A 282 3.59 -4.42 21.75
C GLY A 282 4.89 -5.03 22.29
N GLU A 283 4.82 -6.13 23.03
CA GLU A 283 5.97 -6.89 23.53
C GLU A 283 5.79 -8.38 23.23
N LEU A 284 6.88 -9.10 22.96
CA LEU A 284 6.86 -10.55 23.03
C LEU A 284 6.71 -10.97 24.50
N VAL A 285 5.67 -11.75 24.80
CA VAL A 285 5.41 -12.24 26.16
C VAL A 285 5.33 -13.76 26.15
N ARG A 286 5.67 -14.38 27.29
CA ARG A 286 5.37 -15.77 27.59
C ARG A 286 4.05 -15.85 28.35
N TYR A 287 3.12 -16.67 27.90
CA TYR A 287 1.82 -16.89 28.52
C TYR A 287 1.62 -18.37 28.88
N ASP A 288 1.34 -18.65 30.15
CA ASP A 288 0.97 -19.98 30.62
C ASP A 288 -0.56 -20.11 30.69
N PRO A 289 -1.21 -20.91 29.83
CA PRO A 289 -2.67 -21.02 29.80
C PRO A 289 -3.27 -21.71 31.04
N ARG A 290 -2.47 -22.46 31.81
CA ARG A 290 -2.94 -23.18 33.00
C ARG A 290 -3.01 -22.27 34.21
N THR A 291 -2.01 -21.40 34.37
CA THR A 291 -1.93 -20.44 35.49
C THR A 291 -2.48 -19.07 35.14
N LYS A 292 -2.60 -18.76 33.84
CA LYS A 292 -2.96 -17.46 33.25
C LYS A 292 -1.92 -16.37 33.49
N GLU A 293 -0.71 -16.77 33.87
CA GLU A 293 0.38 -15.81 34.08
C GLU A 293 0.99 -15.38 32.75
N THR A 294 1.23 -14.07 32.63
CA THR A 294 1.96 -13.47 31.51
C THR A 294 3.29 -12.91 32.01
N THR A 295 4.39 -13.29 31.38
CA THR A 295 5.75 -12.82 31.72
C THR A 295 6.36 -12.08 30.52
N GLY A 296 6.78 -10.83 30.73
CA GLY A 296 7.46 -10.04 29.71
C GLY A 296 8.85 -10.57 29.40
N THR A 297 9.26 -10.48 28.13
CA THR A 297 10.60 -10.85 27.67
C THR A 297 11.53 -9.65 27.53
N GLY A 298 10.97 -8.43 27.55
CA GLY A 298 11.68 -7.18 27.26
C GLY A 298 11.91 -6.91 25.77
N LEU A 299 11.42 -7.76 24.86
CA LEU A 299 11.53 -7.57 23.41
C LEU A 299 10.35 -6.75 22.86
N PRO A 300 10.54 -5.46 22.51
CA PRO A 300 9.46 -4.63 21.98
C PRO A 300 9.15 -5.01 20.53
N ILE A 301 7.88 -5.30 20.23
CA ILE A 301 7.34 -5.56 18.90
C ILE A 301 6.19 -4.58 18.68
N THR A 302 6.54 -3.36 18.26
CA THR A 302 5.61 -2.21 18.18
C THR A 302 5.42 -1.73 16.74
N GLY A 303 4.31 -1.03 16.48
CA GLY A 303 4.03 -0.44 15.17
C GLY A 303 3.08 -1.26 14.30
N ARG A 304 2.75 -0.71 13.13
CA ARG A 304 1.73 -1.24 12.20
C ARG A 304 2.23 -2.39 11.33
N VAL A 305 3.54 -2.63 11.29
CA VAL A 305 4.17 -3.72 10.53
C VAL A 305 4.69 -4.86 11.42
N ALA A 306 4.40 -4.80 12.73
CA ALA A 306 4.97 -5.66 13.76
C ALA A 306 4.14 -6.93 14.05
N ASN A 307 3.34 -7.34 13.09
CA ASN A 307 2.51 -8.54 13.17
C ASN A 307 3.40 -9.75 12.88
N THR A 308 3.41 -10.73 13.78
CA THR A 308 4.12 -12.01 13.58
C THR A 308 3.47 -12.80 12.45
N ARG A 309 4.31 -13.39 11.59
CA ARG A 309 3.97 -14.20 10.42
C ARG A 309 4.77 -15.49 10.49
N GLY A 310 4.31 -16.42 11.31
CA GLY A 310 5.13 -17.54 11.76
C GLY A 310 6.00 -17.17 12.96
N ILE A 311 5.86 -17.97 14.02
CA ILE A 311 6.65 -17.92 15.24
C ILE A 311 6.93 -19.35 15.69
N GLY A 312 8.14 -19.62 16.17
CA GLY A 312 8.50 -20.95 16.64
C GLY A 312 9.90 -21.06 17.18
N TRP A 313 10.38 -22.30 17.32
CA TRP A 313 11.64 -22.62 17.97
C TRP A 313 12.73 -22.94 16.96
N ALA A 314 13.93 -22.38 17.15
CA ALA A 314 15.12 -22.74 16.40
C ALA A 314 16.36 -22.78 17.32
N GLU A 315 17.28 -23.69 17.03
CA GLU A 315 18.63 -23.67 17.62
C GLU A 315 19.54 -22.86 16.71
N LEU A 316 20.10 -21.76 17.23
CA LEU A 316 20.79 -20.77 16.40
C LEU A 316 22.29 -21.02 16.26
N GLY A 317 22.87 -21.81 17.16
CA GLY A 317 24.33 -22.02 17.19
C GLY A 317 25.15 -20.76 17.46
N LEU A 318 24.52 -19.71 18.01
CA LEU A 318 25.16 -18.44 18.36
C LEU A 318 25.55 -18.41 19.84
N PRO A 319 26.68 -17.79 20.23
CA PRO A 319 27.16 -17.80 21.62
C PRO A 319 26.15 -17.26 22.65
N ASP A 320 25.42 -16.20 22.30
CA ASP A 320 24.43 -15.56 23.20
C ASP A 320 23.05 -16.24 23.18
N TYR A 321 22.88 -17.24 22.30
CA TYR A 321 21.62 -17.95 22.06
C TYR A 321 21.81 -19.47 22.24
N PRO A 322 22.16 -19.95 23.46
CA PRO A 322 22.31 -21.37 23.72
C PRO A 322 20.97 -22.10 23.64
N GLY A 323 20.98 -23.33 23.12
CA GLY A 323 19.77 -24.16 22.98
C GLY A 323 18.71 -23.53 22.07
N LYS A 324 17.44 -23.79 22.39
CA LYS A 324 16.30 -23.29 21.60
C LYS A 324 16.02 -21.82 21.90
N SER A 325 15.84 -21.04 20.84
CA SER A 325 15.39 -19.66 20.87
C SER A 325 14.06 -19.52 20.15
N VAL A 326 13.22 -18.59 20.60
CA VAL A 326 12.00 -18.20 19.90
C VAL A 326 12.40 -17.27 18.75
N VAL A 327 11.92 -17.58 17.55
CA VAL A 327 12.16 -16.81 16.34
C VAL A 327 10.85 -16.58 15.60
N GLY A 328 10.76 -15.51 14.81
CA GLY A 328 9.60 -15.25 13.97
C GLY A 328 9.86 -14.19 12.91
N LEU A 329 9.03 -14.20 11.86
CA LEU A 329 9.04 -13.20 10.79
C LEU A 329 7.97 -12.13 11.03
N LEU A 330 8.23 -10.92 10.57
CA LEU A 330 7.30 -9.79 10.53
C LEU A 330 6.99 -9.41 9.07
N TRP A 331 6.01 -8.52 8.86
CA TRP A 331 5.43 -8.23 7.53
C TRP A 331 6.43 -7.78 6.46
N ARG A 332 7.55 -7.18 6.86
CA ARG A 332 8.48 -6.44 5.99
C ARG A 332 9.85 -7.10 5.88
N GLY A 333 9.91 -8.41 6.08
CA GLY A 333 11.18 -9.14 6.05
C GLY A 333 12.06 -8.86 7.26
N LEU A 334 11.52 -8.30 8.34
CA LEU A 334 12.24 -8.22 9.61
C LEU A 334 11.96 -9.51 10.39
N MET A 335 13.00 -10.17 10.90
CA MET A 335 12.84 -11.27 11.85
C MET A 335 13.31 -10.88 13.24
N PHE A 336 12.78 -11.52 14.27
CA PHE A 336 13.21 -11.36 15.64
C PHE A 336 13.75 -12.67 16.23
N ARG A 337 14.55 -12.53 17.29
CA ARG A 337 15.07 -13.65 18.09
C ARG A 337 14.94 -13.32 19.56
N TYR A 338 14.61 -14.33 20.36
CA TYR A 338 14.62 -14.28 21.81
C TYR A 338 15.14 -15.60 22.37
N ASN A 339 16.15 -15.55 23.23
CA ASN A 339 16.61 -16.72 23.96
C ASN A 339 16.08 -16.69 25.42
N PRO A 340 15.28 -17.68 25.84
CA PRO A 340 14.72 -17.69 27.20
C PRO A 340 15.76 -18.00 28.30
N GLN A 341 16.93 -18.57 27.96
CA GLN A 341 17.96 -18.89 28.94
C GLN A 341 18.82 -17.67 29.31
N THR A 342 19.14 -16.84 28.32
CA THR A 342 20.03 -15.67 28.49
C THR A 342 19.27 -14.35 28.52
N GLY A 343 18.04 -14.31 28.02
CA GLY A 343 17.29 -13.07 27.76
C GLY A 343 17.79 -12.31 26.53
N ALA A 344 18.70 -12.88 25.73
CA ALA A 344 19.24 -12.22 24.54
C ALA A 344 18.16 -12.00 23.49
N THR A 345 18.13 -10.80 22.90
CA THR A 345 17.18 -10.40 21.87
C THR A 345 17.87 -9.73 20.68
N SER A 346 17.27 -9.83 19.51
CA SER A 346 17.72 -9.07 18.32
C SER A 346 16.64 -9.00 17.27
N PHE A 347 16.71 -7.98 16.41
CA PHE A 347 16.06 -7.99 15.10
C PHE A 347 17.09 -8.07 13.99
N VAL A 348 16.75 -8.76 12.91
CA VAL A 348 17.61 -8.93 11.75
C VAL A 348 16.75 -8.72 10.51
N GLN A 349 17.16 -7.78 9.65
CA GLN A 349 16.56 -7.65 8.32
C GLN A 349 16.97 -8.86 7.49
N THR A 350 16.01 -9.57 6.93
CA THR A 350 16.28 -10.74 6.08
C THR A 350 16.72 -10.31 4.69
N GLU A 351 17.34 -11.25 3.98
CA GLU A 351 17.73 -11.07 2.58
C GLU A 351 16.59 -11.44 1.60
N VAL A 352 15.36 -11.59 2.10
CA VAL A 352 14.19 -11.82 1.24
C VAL A 352 14.05 -10.66 0.27
N GLN A 353 13.95 -10.98 -1.02
CA GLN A 353 13.90 -9.96 -2.06
C GLN A 353 12.54 -9.28 -2.05
N GLY A 354 12.56 -7.94 -2.07
CA GLY A 354 11.36 -7.11 -2.17
C GLY A 354 10.81 -7.06 -3.59
N GLU A 355 9.50 -6.86 -3.70
CA GLU A 355 8.82 -6.73 -4.99
C GLU A 355 8.64 -5.25 -5.37
N PRO A 356 8.64 -4.91 -6.68
CA PRO A 356 8.36 -3.57 -7.15
C PRO A 356 7.04 -3.00 -6.63
N ILE A 357 7.05 -1.72 -6.27
CA ILE A 357 5.90 -1.00 -5.72
C ILE A 357 5.49 0.11 -6.68
N ASP A 358 4.21 0.16 -6.99
CA ASP A 358 3.63 1.20 -7.83
C ASP A 358 3.82 2.59 -7.21
N VAL A 359 4.23 3.56 -8.03
CA VAL A 359 4.43 4.93 -7.60
C VAL A 359 3.08 5.66 -7.59
N THR A 360 2.69 6.20 -6.43
CA THR A 360 1.47 7.01 -6.28
C THR A 360 1.71 8.48 -5.98
N ALA A 361 2.92 8.86 -5.58
CA ALA A 361 3.26 10.26 -5.37
C ALA A 361 4.68 10.54 -5.86
N LEU A 362 4.87 11.70 -6.50
CA LEU A 362 6.16 12.21 -6.95
C LEU A 362 6.26 13.68 -6.57
N SER A 363 7.38 14.08 -5.95
CA SER A 363 7.59 15.48 -5.57
C SER A 363 9.08 15.81 -5.49
N GLU A 364 9.43 17.07 -5.72
CA GLU A 364 10.76 17.58 -5.39
C GLU A 364 10.80 17.90 -3.89
N GLY A 365 11.80 17.37 -3.20
CA GLY A 365 12.00 17.61 -1.78
C GLY A 365 12.78 18.89 -1.47
N PRO A 366 12.90 19.23 -0.17
CA PRO A 366 13.57 20.45 0.29
C PRO A 366 15.08 20.47 0.01
N ASP A 367 15.68 19.32 -0.27
CA ASP A 367 17.09 19.13 -0.59
C ASP A 367 17.37 19.06 -2.11
N GLY A 368 16.34 19.28 -2.94
CA GLY A 368 16.42 19.18 -4.39
C GLY A 368 16.50 17.75 -4.92
N ARG A 369 16.20 16.73 -4.11
CA ARG A 369 16.02 15.36 -4.60
C ARG A 369 14.61 15.13 -5.11
N MET A 370 14.46 14.10 -5.94
CA MET A 370 13.14 13.60 -6.31
C MET A 370 12.69 12.55 -5.31
N TYR A 371 11.50 12.71 -4.75
CA TYR A 371 10.91 11.75 -3.84
C TYR A 371 9.80 10.97 -4.53
N ALA A 372 9.76 9.67 -4.26
CA ALA A 372 8.71 8.76 -4.70
C ALA A 372 8.05 8.10 -3.49
N GLY A 373 6.72 8.08 -3.49
CA GLY A 373 5.90 7.39 -2.49
C GLY A 373 5.07 6.28 -3.13
N GLY A 374 4.96 5.16 -2.45
CA GLY A 374 4.43 3.92 -3.01
C GLY A 374 2.97 3.58 -2.67
N PHE A 375 2.44 2.58 -3.40
CA PHE A 375 1.14 1.94 -3.23
C PHE A 375 1.26 0.42 -3.26
N LEU A 376 0.47 -0.38 -2.55
CA LEU A 376 -0.29 -0.16 -1.32
C LEU A 376 0.55 -0.57 -0.10
N ASN A 377 1.53 -1.45 -0.34
CA ASN A 377 2.60 -1.75 0.59
C ASN A 377 3.36 -0.45 0.97
N GLY A 378 3.32 0.59 0.14
CA GLY A 378 3.87 1.89 0.51
C GLY A 378 5.38 1.92 0.32
N GLY A 379 6.10 2.56 1.21
CA GLY A 379 7.52 2.83 1.02
C GLY A 379 7.75 4.23 0.48
N PHE A 380 8.96 4.70 0.75
CA PHE A 380 9.37 6.08 0.55
C PHE A 380 10.82 6.10 0.09
N ALA A 381 11.08 6.68 -1.08
CA ALA A 381 12.40 6.74 -1.67
C ALA A 381 12.80 8.17 -2.02
N ALA A 382 14.07 8.50 -1.75
CA ALA A 382 14.72 9.68 -2.28
C ALA A 382 15.63 9.27 -3.45
N LEU A 383 15.61 10.03 -4.53
CA LEU A 383 16.30 9.76 -5.78
C LEU A 383 17.25 10.91 -6.11
N ASP A 384 18.47 10.56 -6.54
CA ASP A 384 19.37 11.54 -7.12
C ASP A 384 18.74 12.10 -8.41
N PRO A 385 18.49 13.42 -8.51
CA PRO A 385 17.80 13.98 -9.65
C PRO A 385 18.63 13.89 -10.94
N LYS A 386 19.96 13.82 -10.86
CA LYS A 386 20.83 13.74 -12.05
C LYS A 386 20.85 12.32 -12.61
N THR A 387 21.00 11.31 -11.75
CA THR A 387 21.18 9.93 -12.19
C THR A 387 19.90 9.09 -12.13
N GLY A 388 18.86 9.56 -11.43
CA GLY A 388 17.63 8.80 -11.15
C GLY A 388 17.82 7.60 -10.21
N LYS A 389 18.99 7.48 -9.58
CA LYS A 389 19.30 6.34 -8.70
C LYS A 389 18.71 6.57 -7.31
N ARG A 390 18.22 5.48 -6.70
CA ARG A 390 17.77 5.43 -5.31
C ARG A 390 18.93 5.78 -4.37
N ALA A 391 18.81 6.92 -3.71
CA ALA A 391 19.73 7.38 -2.69
C ALA A 391 19.33 6.80 -1.32
N GLU A 392 18.03 6.78 -1.04
CA GLU A 392 17.43 6.28 0.21
C GLU A 392 16.17 5.48 -0.09
N PHE A 393 15.89 4.48 0.73
CA PHE A 393 14.62 3.76 0.78
C PHE A 393 14.25 3.51 2.23
N HIS A 394 12.98 3.72 2.55
CA HIS A 394 12.42 3.44 3.85
C HIS A 394 11.05 2.78 3.71
N THR A 395 10.82 1.73 4.52
CA THR A 395 9.49 1.18 4.71
C THR A 395 8.60 2.24 5.35
N PHE A 396 7.51 2.56 4.67
CA PHE A 396 6.58 3.58 5.12
C PHE A 396 5.17 3.31 4.60
N SER A 397 4.22 4.12 5.07
CA SER A 397 2.84 4.06 4.63
C SER A 397 2.68 4.25 3.11
N GLN A 398 1.54 3.81 2.58
CA GLN A 398 1.10 4.29 1.28
C GLN A 398 1.04 5.82 1.27
N SER A 399 1.66 6.43 0.26
CA SER A 399 1.75 7.87 0.10
C SER A 399 0.74 8.38 -0.95
N GLU A 400 -0.06 9.35 -0.55
CA GLU A 400 -1.16 9.91 -1.34
C GLU A 400 -0.78 11.17 -2.10
N ASP A 401 -0.01 12.05 -1.45
CA ASP A 401 0.56 13.25 -2.03
C ASP A 401 1.77 13.70 -1.19
N MET A 402 2.65 14.53 -1.76
CA MET A 402 3.84 15.05 -1.11
C MET A 402 4.13 16.50 -1.51
N THR A 403 4.48 17.34 -0.55
CA THR A 403 4.86 18.74 -0.83
C THR A 403 5.98 19.22 0.08
N THR A 404 6.81 20.12 -0.44
CA THR A 404 7.86 20.78 0.34
C THR A 404 7.32 22.06 0.98
N HIS A 405 7.57 22.24 2.28
CA HIS A 405 7.22 23.44 3.04
C HIS A 405 8.28 23.71 4.11
N ASP A 406 8.76 24.95 4.22
CA ASP A 406 9.72 25.39 5.25
C ASP A 406 10.90 24.43 5.52
N GLY A 407 11.52 23.91 4.44
CA GLY A 407 12.71 23.05 4.52
C GLY A 407 12.45 21.58 4.85
N LYS A 408 11.19 21.17 4.95
CA LYS A 408 10.77 19.78 5.18
C LYS A 408 9.90 19.27 4.05
N LEU A 409 9.88 17.95 3.88
CA LEU A 409 8.93 17.27 3.01
C LEU A 409 7.74 16.82 3.84
N TYR A 410 6.53 17.12 3.39
CA TYR A 410 5.29 16.70 4.02
C TYR A 410 4.67 15.59 3.20
N VAL A 411 4.25 14.53 3.88
CA VAL A 411 3.73 13.30 3.25
C VAL A 411 2.31 13.05 3.74
N GLY A 412 1.38 12.96 2.79
CA GLY A 412 0.03 12.51 3.05
C GLY A 412 -0.03 10.99 3.01
N ALA A 413 -0.50 10.35 4.08
CA ALA A 413 -0.44 8.91 4.26
C ALA A 413 -1.84 8.28 4.42
N TYR A 414 -2.06 7.15 3.76
CA TYR A 414 -3.25 6.30 3.91
C TYR A 414 -2.99 5.15 4.90
N PRO A 415 -3.95 4.75 5.76
CA PRO A 415 -5.31 5.30 5.94
C PRO A 415 -5.36 6.50 6.91
N GLU A 416 -6.56 6.88 7.33
CA GLU A 416 -6.87 7.86 8.39
C GLU A 416 -6.56 9.32 8.01
N ALA A 417 -6.25 9.57 6.73
CA ALA A 417 -5.85 10.88 6.23
C ALA A 417 -4.76 11.55 7.10
N ARG A 418 -3.72 10.77 7.43
CA ARG A 418 -2.58 11.22 8.25
C ARG A 418 -1.66 12.12 7.45
N VAL A 419 -1.10 13.13 8.10
CA VAL A 419 -0.06 13.99 7.50
C VAL A 419 1.17 13.98 8.38
N TYR A 420 2.32 13.74 7.75
CA TYR A 420 3.61 13.66 8.40
C TYR A 420 4.58 14.73 7.87
N ALA A 421 5.55 15.14 8.68
CA ALA A 421 6.69 15.98 8.28
C ALA A 421 8.00 15.19 8.36
N TYR A 422 8.70 15.08 7.24
CA TYR A 422 10.01 14.47 7.09
C TYR A 422 11.08 15.56 6.93
N ASP A 423 12.11 15.49 7.75
CA ASP A 423 13.32 16.29 7.62
C ASP A 423 14.47 15.40 7.12
N PRO A 424 14.93 15.55 5.87
CA PRO A 424 16.00 14.71 5.32
C PRO A 424 17.37 14.98 5.96
N GLN A 425 17.51 15.98 6.83
CA GLN A 425 18.73 16.22 7.61
C GLN A 425 18.78 15.40 8.91
N LEU A 426 17.67 14.78 9.30
CA LEU A 426 17.58 13.94 10.48
C LEU A 426 17.53 12.46 10.05
N PRO A 427 18.05 11.53 10.86
CA PRO A 427 17.93 10.10 10.59
C PRO A 427 16.47 9.70 10.45
N TRP A 428 16.19 8.71 9.59
CA TRP A 428 14.88 8.10 9.53
C TRP A 428 14.59 7.33 10.82
N ASN A 429 13.46 7.61 11.45
CA ASN A 429 12.90 6.81 12.53
C ASN A 429 11.37 6.84 12.43
N SER A 430 10.78 5.68 12.11
CA SER A 430 9.33 5.52 12.05
C SER A 430 8.91 4.36 12.92
N PRO A 431 8.55 4.57 14.20
CA PRO A 431 8.08 3.50 15.06
C PRO A 431 6.85 2.77 14.50
N GLU A 432 6.03 3.45 13.69
CA GLU A 432 4.86 2.85 13.04
C GLU A 432 5.23 1.85 11.91
N TYR A 433 6.31 2.08 11.15
CA TYR A 433 6.59 1.37 9.89
C TYR A 433 7.99 0.78 9.77
N SER A 434 8.92 1.21 10.60
CA SER A 434 10.29 0.73 10.68
C SER A 434 10.72 0.71 12.15
N PRO A 435 10.02 -0.05 13.01
CA PRO A 435 10.35 -0.12 14.44
C PRO A 435 11.77 -0.65 14.60
N SER A 436 12.66 0.19 15.13
CA SER A 436 14.00 -0.23 15.54
C SER A 436 13.93 -0.80 16.96
N PRO A 437 14.62 -1.91 17.27
CA PRO A 437 14.78 -2.37 18.66
C PRO A 437 15.50 -1.38 19.57
N GLU A 438 16.37 -0.56 18.98
CA GLU A 438 17.02 0.52 19.72
C GLU A 438 16.07 1.72 19.76
N PRO A 439 15.82 2.33 20.94
CA PRO A 439 15.03 3.56 21.01
C PRO A 439 15.67 4.60 20.11
N GLY A 440 15.02 4.85 18.97
CA GLY A 440 15.53 5.74 17.93
C GLY A 440 15.52 7.20 18.38
N PRO A 441 16.13 8.11 17.58
CA PRO A 441 15.93 9.55 17.72
C PRO A 441 14.44 9.92 17.63
N ALA A 442 14.05 11.17 17.86
CA ALA A 442 12.65 11.58 17.68
C ALA A 442 12.09 11.15 16.30
N ASP A 443 10.80 10.83 16.25
CA ASP A 443 10.10 10.40 15.02
C ASP A 443 10.45 11.31 13.84
N ASN A 444 10.90 10.70 12.75
CA ASN A 444 11.20 11.36 11.50
C ASN A 444 10.97 10.36 10.36
N PRO A 445 9.81 10.40 9.68
CA PRO A 445 8.85 11.49 9.68
C PRO A 445 7.97 11.58 10.95
N ALA A 446 7.76 12.79 11.45
CA ALA A 446 6.89 13.07 12.60
C ALA A 446 5.43 13.22 12.16
N ARG A 447 4.50 12.54 12.83
CA ARG A 447 3.06 12.71 12.57
C ARG A 447 2.57 14.05 13.11
N LEU A 448 1.92 14.85 12.27
CA LEU A 448 1.38 16.16 12.66
C LEU A 448 -0.07 16.05 13.14
N PHE A 449 -0.89 15.37 12.35
CA PHE A 449 -2.32 15.16 12.62
C PHE A 449 -2.85 14.00 11.78
N ASP A 450 -4.03 13.52 12.16
CA ASP A 450 -4.89 12.62 11.40
C ASP A 450 -6.31 13.18 11.37
N LEU A 451 -7.18 12.60 10.53
CA LEU A 451 -8.57 13.03 10.41
C LEU A 451 -9.52 11.82 10.47
N ALA A 452 -9.15 10.81 11.25
CA ALA A 452 -9.94 9.59 11.42
C ALA A 452 -11.27 9.88 12.14
N ALA A 453 -11.23 10.77 13.14
CA ALA A 453 -12.41 11.22 13.89
C ALA A 453 -13.44 11.89 12.97
N GLU A 454 -12.95 12.64 11.98
CA GLU A 454 -13.75 13.26 10.92
C GLU A 454 -14.07 12.28 9.80
N LYS A 455 -13.88 10.96 9.95
CA LYS A 455 -14.15 9.91 8.94
C LYS A 455 -13.46 10.17 7.59
N GLN A 456 -12.23 10.68 7.61
CA GLN A 456 -11.39 10.83 6.41
C GLN A 456 -10.44 9.66 6.25
N ILE A 457 -10.08 9.36 5.00
CA ILE A 457 -9.27 8.18 4.69
C ILE A 457 -8.02 8.48 3.87
N ARG A 458 -8.06 9.45 2.94
CA ARG A 458 -6.91 9.81 2.09
C ARG A 458 -6.68 11.33 2.10
N PRO A 459 -5.48 11.84 2.39
CA PRO A 459 -5.11 13.24 2.17
C PRO A 459 -4.48 13.36 0.77
N ARG A 460 -5.32 13.54 -0.24
CA ARG A 460 -4.94 13.51 -1.68
C ARG A 460 -4.30 14.80 -2.19
N ALA A 461 -4.34 15.87 -1.41
CA ALA A 461 -3.80 17.16 -1.82
C ALA A 461 -3.06 17.81 -0.66
N LEU A 462 -1.79 18.16 -0.87
CA LEU A 462 -0.97 18.95 0.04
C LEU A 462 -0.45 20.19 -0.68
N ALA A 463 -0.45 21.33 0.01
CA ALA A 463 0.12 22.55 -0.53
C ALA A 463 0.77 23.41 0.56
N SER A 464 1.96 23.92 0.26
CA SER A 464 2.56 25.05 0.98
C SER A 464 1.69 26.30 0.78
N ALA A 465 1.08 26.80 1.86
CA ALA A 465 0.04 27.82 1.85
C ALA A 465 0.48 29.12 2.55
N GLY A 466 1.63 29.65 2.12
CA GLY A 466 2.29 30.76 2.81
C GLY A 466 3.07 30.21 4.00
N ARG A 467 2.75 30.66 5.22
CA ARG A 467 3.32 30.11 6.47
C ARG A 467 2.65 28.84 6.97
N TYR A 468 1.60 28.39 6.28
CA TYR A 468 0.77 27.25 6.69
C TYR A 468 1.01 26.08 5.73
N LEU A 469 0.71 24.87 6.19
CA LEU A 469 0.51 23.72 5.33
C LEU A 469 -1.00 23.48 5.17
N ALA A 470 -1.47 23.27 3.94
CA ALA A 470 -2.85 22.90 3.68
C ALA A 470 -2.95 21.44 3.22
N ALA A 471 -3.98 20.75 3.67
CA ALA A 471 -4.34 19.41 3.24
C ALA A 471 -5.81 19.34 2.79
N GLY A 472 -6.06 18.66 1.66
CA GLY A 472 -7.37 18.33 1.15
C GLY A 472 -7.57 16.81 1.17
N THR A 473 -8.74 16.36 1.61
CA THR A 473 -8.97 14.93 1.84
C THR A 473 -10.13 14.34 1.06
N MET A 474 -10.14 13.01 1.02
CA MET A 474 -11.28 12.19 0.64
C MET A 474 -11.83 11.44 1.88
N PRO A 475 -13.16 11.37 2.03
CA PRO A 475 -13.82 10.71 3.14
C PRO A 475 -13.83 9.17 3.00
N ASP A 476 -14.04 8.50 4.13
CA ASP A 476 -14.12 7.05 4.24
C ASP A 476 -15.39 6.47 3.60
N LEU A 477 -15.45 5.15 3.47
CA LEU A 477 -16.61 4.42 2.94
C LEU A 477 -17.89 4.79 3.69
N GLY A 478 -18.98 5.04 2.95
CA GLY A 478 -20.27 5.47 3.49
C GLY A 478 -20.39 6.97 3.73
N HIS A 479 -19.35 7.76 3.45
CA HIS A 479 -19.32 9.21 3.69
C HIS A 479 -18.95 10.02 2.45
N LEU A 480 -19.48 11.24 2.37
CA LEU A 480 -19.14 12.26 1.36
C LEU A 480 -18.68 13.57 2.03
N GLY A 481 -18.02 14.43 1.27
CA GLY A 481 -17.46 15.70 1.77
C GLY A 481 -16.08 15.57 2.40
N GLY A 482 -15.06 16.02 1.67
CA GLY A 482 -13.69 16.11 2.15
C GLY A 482 -13.48 17.24 3.15
N VAL A 483 -12.43 17.13 3.96
CA VAL A 483 -11.94 18.15 4.87
C VAL A 483 -10.91 19.03 4.14
N LEU A 484 -11.04 20.34 4.30
CA LEU A 484 -9.91 21.26 4.17
C LEU A 484 -9.27 21.39 5.55
N ALA A 485 -8.00 21.05 5.67
CA ALA A 485 -7.20 21.21 6.87
C ALA A 485 -6.11 22.25 6.60
N ILE A 486 -5.90 23.18 7.54
CA ILE A 486 -4.82 24.19 7.48
C ILE A 486 -4.06 24.11 8.79
N TRP A 487 -2.83 23.65 8.73
CA TRP A 487 -1.94 23.46 9.88
C TRP A 487 -0.96 24.63 10.03
N ASP A 488 -0.78 25.10 11.26
CA ASP A 488 0.14 26.18 11.61
C ASP A 488 1.43 25.63 12.24
N PRO A 489 2.59 25.70 11.56
CA PRO A 489 3.86 25.26 12.12
C PRO A 489 4.30 26.01 13.38
N GLN A 490 3.80 27.22 13.63
CA GLN A 490 4.19 27.97 14.83
C GLN A 490 3.49 27.47 16.09
N THR A 491 2.25 26.98 15.98
CA THR A 491 1.48 26.46 17.12
C THR A 491 1.48 24.94 17.18
N GLY A 492 1.73 24.27 16.05
CA GLY A 492 1.57 22.82 15.91
C GLY A 492 0.11 22.37 15.73
N GLU A 493 -0.84 23.31 15.63
CA GLU A 493 -2.28 23.01 15.61
C GLU A 493 -2.93 23.24 14.24
N LEU A 494 -4.08 22.60 14.03
CA LEU A 494 -4.95 22.91 12.90
C LEU A 494 -5.68 24.23 13.14
N LYS A 495 -5.32 25.26 12.38
CA LYS A 495 -6.08 26.53 12.29
C LYS A 495 -7.48 26.30 11.74
N HIS A 496 -7.62 25.40 10.78
CA HIS A 496 -8.88 25.05 10.14
C HIS A 496 -8.96 23.53 9.93
N SER A 497 -10.12 22.95 10.19
CA SER A 497 -10.44 21.55 9.86
C SER A 497 -11.96 21.41 9.75
N ARG A 498 -12.50 21.53 8.53
CA ARG A 498 -13.94 21.35 8.30
C ARG A 498 -14.23 20.59 7.02
N ARG A 499 -15.21 19.70 7.11
CA ARG A 499 -15.85 19.05 5.95
C ARG A 499 -16.68 20.05 5.15
N ASN A 500 -16.94 19.70 3.90
CA ASN A 500 -17.93 20.36 3.05
C ASN A 500 -17.64 21.85 2.79
N VAL A 501 -16.37 22.21 2.58
CA VAL A 501 -16.02 23.50 1.95
C VAL A 501 -16.77 23.63 0.61
N VAL A 502 -16.83 22.52 -0.12
CA VAL A 502 -17.81 22.28 -1.19
C VAL A 502 -18.68 21.11 -0.77
N LYS A 503 -20.00 21.31 -0.83
CA LYS A 503 -21.00 20.32 -0.37
C LYS A 503 -20.77 18.94 -1.02
N ASP A 504 -20.64 17.92 -0.19
CA ASP A 504 -20.56 16.50 -0.53
C ASP A 504 -19.38 16.12 -1.47
N GLN A 505 -18.38 16.98 -1.62
CA GLN A 505 -17.25 16.72 -2.52
C GLN A 505 -15.93 16.59 -1.76
N SER A 506 -15.09 15.65 -2.21
CA SER A 506 -13.69 15.52 -1.77
C SER A 506 -12.84 16.66 -2.29
N ILE A 507 -11.71 16.93 -1.64
CA ILE A 507 -10.71 17.90 -2.09
C ILE A 507 -9.48 17.12 -2.56
N VAL A 508 -9.19 17.18 -3.86
CA VAL A 508 -8.21 16.28 -4.52
C VAL A 508 -7.06 17.03 -5.19
N SER A 509 -7.10 18.36 -5.21
CA SER A 509 -5.95 19.19 -5.60
C SER A 509 -5.98 20.52 -4.86
N LEU A 510 -4.80 21.08 -4.58
CA LEU A 510 -4.64 22.38 -3.95
C LEU A 510 -3.55 23.18 -4.65
N ALA A 511 -3.78 24.49 -4.83
CA ALA A 511 -2.78 25.44 -5.26
C ALA A 511 -2.90 26.71 -4.42
N TYR A 512 -1.77 27.32 -4.07
CA TYR A 512 -1.75 28.53 -3.25
C TYR A 512 -1.18 29.72 -4.02
N ARG A 513 -1.77 30.90 -3.83
CA ARG A 513 -1.20 32.16 -4.30
C ARG A 513 -1.73 33.34 -3.48
N ASP A 514 -0.82 34.22 -3.05
CA ASP A 514 -1.14 35.55 -2.49
C ASP A 514 -2.22 35.54 -1.39
N GLY A 515 -2.14 34.59 -0.45
CA GLY A 515 -3.09 34.47 0.68
C GLY A 515 -4.37 33.67 0.38
N VAL A 516 -4.51 33.13 -0.83
CA VAL A 516 -5.68 32.36 -1.26
C VAL A 516 -5.27 30.93 -1.61
N LEU A 517 -5.99 29.97 -1.05
CA LEU A 517 -5.95 28.56 -1.47
C LEU A 517 -7.02 28.32 -2.52
N TYR A 518 -6.66 27.62 -3.58
CA TYR A 518 -7.57 27.17 -4.62
C TYR A 518 -7.63 25.66 -4.57
N GLY A 519 -8.83 25.09 -4.54
CA GLY A 519 -9.00 23.65 -4.45
C GLY A 519 -9.88 23.09 -5.55
N GLY A 520 -9.39 22.04 -6.20
CA GLY A 520 -10.15 21.23 -7.14
C GLY A 520 -10.76 20.06 -6.40
N THR A 521 -12.03 19.78 -6.67
CA THR A 521 -12.79 18.77 -5.95
C THR A 521 -13.05 17.52 -6.77
N SER A 522 -13.51 16.45 -6.12
CA SER A 522 -14.07 15.27 -6.76
C SER A 522 -15.42 14.93 -6.13
N ILE A 523 -16.36 14.46 -6.95
CA ILE A 523 -17.66 13.97 -6.47
C ILE A 523 -17.55 12.63 -5.73
N TYR A 524 -16.42 11.92 -5.87
CA TYR A 524 -16.20 10.61 -5.27
C TYR A 524 -15.58 10.71 -3.88
N SER A 525 -15.87 9.73 -3.03
CA SER A 525 -15.16 9.50 -1.76
C SER A 525 -13.85 8.74 -1.98
N GLY A 526 -13.11 8.46 -0.89
CA GLY A 526 -11.83 7.75 -0.94
C GLY A 526 -11.96 6.27 -1.31
N GLN A 527 -13.19 5.75 -1.40
CA GLN A 527 -13.54 4.38 -1.78
C GLN A 527 -14.79 4.39 -2.68
N SER A 528 -14.72 3.76 -3.86
CA SER A 528 -15.72 3.92 -4.95
C SER A 528 -17.14 3.42 -4.64
N ALA A 529 -17.34 2.66 -3.57
CA ALA A 529 -18.63 2.08 -3.22
C ALA A 529 -19.65 3.08 -2.61
N THR A 530 -19.25 4.34 -2.33
CA THR A 530 -20.19 5.39 -1.89
C THR A 530 -20.70 6.19 -3.10
N PRO A 531 -22.00 6.14 -3.44
CA PRO A 531 -22.51 6.87 -4.61
C PRO A 531 -22.41 8.39 -4.45
N PRO A 532 -21.99 9.15 -5.49
CA PRO A 532 -21.94 10.60 -5.45
C PRO A 532 -23.35 11.22 -5.42
N THR A 533 -23.50 12.37 -4.74
CA THR A 533 -24.76 13.16 -4.71
C THR A 533 -24.70 14.43 -5.55
N GLN A 534 -23.52 14.81 -6.03
CA GLN A 534 -23.29 15.99 -6.86
C GLN A 534 -23.00 15.56 -8.31
N PRO A 535 -23.46 16.33 -9.31
CA PRO A 535 -23.34 15.92 -10.71
C PRO A 535 -21.95 16.20 -11.30
N GLU A 536 -21.18 17.12 -10.72
CA GLU A 536 -19.92 17.59 -11.28
C GLU A 536 -19.00 18.21 -10.21
N ALA A 537 -17.70 18.20 -10.50
CA ALA A 537 -16.68 18.79 -9.66
C ALA A 537 -16.66 20.32 -9.76
N LYS A 538 -16.15 20.94 -8.70
CA LYS A 538 -16.01 22.39 -8.56
C LYS A 538 -14.54 22.77 -8.37
N LEU A 539 -14.30 24.05 -8.62
CA LEU A 539 -13.11 24.76 -8.21
C LEU A 539 -13.54 25.80 -7.18
N PHE A 540 -12.90 25.82 -6.02
CA PHE A 540 -13.14 26.82 -4.99
C PHE A 540 -11.92 27.68 -4.70
N ALA A 541 -12.14 28.85 -4.11
CA ALA A 541 -11.11 29.71 -3.55
C ALA A 541 -11.41 30.01 -2.08
N TRP A 542 -10.40 29.87 -1.24
CA TRP A 542 -10.46 30.02 0.21
C TRP A 542 -9.50 31.09 0.69
N SER A 543 -9.99 32.04 1.49
CA SER A 543 -9.13 33.03 2.15
C SER A 543 -8.43 32.39 3.34
N VAL A 544 -7.10 32.23 3.26
CA VAL A 544 -6.32 31.68 4.37
C VAL A 544 -6.34 32.64 5.56
N LYS A 545 -6.38 33.96 5.30
CA LYS A 545 -6.42 34.98 6.35
C LYS A 545 -7.77 34.99 7.08
N ASP A 546 -8.86 35.11 6.31
CA ASP A 546 -10.20 35.31 6.85
C ASP A 546 -10.93 34.01 7.20
N ASP A 547 -10.29 32.86 6.92
CA ASP A 547 -10.82 31.51 7.15
C ASP A 547 -12.24 31.31 6.58
N ARG A 548 -12.42 31.65 5.30
CA ARG A 548 -13.72 31.55 4.63
C ARG A 548 -13.61 31.28 3.13
N LEU A 549 -14.65 30.64 2.61
CA LEU A 549 -14.88 30.49 1.18
C LEU A 549 -15.07 31.87 0.54
N LEU A 550 -14.32 32.15 -0.52
CA LEU A 550 -14.43 33.37 -1.32
C LEU A 550 -15.40 33.17 -2.49
N TRP A 551 -15.30 32.03 -3.16
CA TRP A 551 -16.15 31.63 -4.27
C TRP A 551 -15.93 30.16 -4.62
N GLU A 552 -16.89 29.59 -5.34
CA GLU A 552 -16.78 28.32 -6.05
C GLU A 552 -17.40 28.46 -7.45
N ILE A 553 -16.87 27.74 -8.42
CA ILE A 553 -17.38 27.66 -9.80
C ILE A 553 -17.32 26.21 -10.29
N VAL A 554 -18.04 25.92 -11.36
CA VAL A 554 -17.87 24.69 -12.15
C VAL A 554 -16.92 25.00 -13.30
N PRO A 555 -15.64 24.59 -13.24
CA PRO A 555 -14.67 24.92 -14.28
C PRO A 555 -14.85 24.07 -15.54
N ALA A 556 -15.26 22.82 -15.38
CA ALA A 556 -15.42 21.83 -16.45
C ALA A 556 -16.79 21.13 -16.29
N PRO A 557 -17.82 21.57 -17.03
CA PRO A 557 -19.17 21.04 -16.90
C PRO A 557 -19.23 19.52 -17.09
N GLY A 558 -19.97 18.83 -16.23
CA GLY A 558 -20.18 17.38 -16.25
C GLY A 558 -18.98 16.53 -15.81
N LYS A 559 -17.81 17.12 -15.56
CA LYS A 559 -16.61 16.35 -15.18
C LYS A 559 -16.62 16.00 -13.69
N PRO A 560 -16.28 14.76 -13.31
CA PRO A 560 -16.44 14.28 -11.93
C PRO A 560 -15.30 14.71 -10.98
N ALA A 561 -14.19 15.20 -11.51
CA ALA A 561 -13.05 15.63 -10.71
C ALA A 561 -12.21 16.74 -11.38
N VAL A 562 -11.56 17.55 -10.55
CA VAL A 562 -10.44 18.43 -10.92
C VAL A 562 -9.19 17.98 -10.17
N PRO A 563 -8.50 16.92 -10.64
CA PRO A 563 -7.46 16.23 -9.88
C PRO A 563 -6.11 16.95 -9.80
N ALA A 564 -5.87 18.01 -10.58
CA ALA A 564 -4.64 18.78 -10.48
C ALA A 564 -4.84 20.26 -10.79
N LEU A 565 -4.08 21.10 -10.09
CA LEU A 565 -4.08 22.55 -10.22
C LEU A 565 -2.65 23.09 -10.20
N THR A 566 -2.35 24.07 -11.04
CA THR A 566 -1.05 24.76 -11.03
C THR A 566 -1.16 26.19 -11.56
N PHE A 567 -0.29 27.09 -11.10
CA PHE A 567 -0.24 28.45 -11.60
C PHE A 567 0.81 28.60 -12.70
N ASP A 568 0.44 29.31 -13.77
CA ASP A 568 1.45 29.83 -14.70
C ASP A 568 2.10 31.13 -14.18
N ASP A 569 3.14 31.56 -14.88
CA ASP A 569 3.88 32.79 -14.54
C ASP A 569 3.07 34.10 -14.68
N ARG A 570 1.86 34.04 -15.27
CA ARG A 570 0.95 35.18 -15.41
C ARG A 570 -0.15 35.20 -14.35
N GLY A 571 -0.20 34.18 -13.49
CA GLY A 571 -1.24 34.03 -12.48
C GLY A 571 -2.59 33.57 -12.99
N ARG A 572 -2.61 32.89 -14.15
CA ARG A 572 -3.75 32.03 -14.47
C ARG A 572 -3.61 30.72 -13.70
N LEU A 573 -4.70 30.31 -13.09
CA LEU A 573 -4.81 29.00 -12.45
C LEU A 573 -5.23 27.98 -13.50
N TRP A 574 -4.36 27.02 -13.79
CA TRP A 574 -4.62 25.93 -14.71
C TRP A 574 -5.08 24.70 -13.95
N GLY A 575 -6.01 23.95 -14.55
CA GLY A 575 -6.46 22.66 -14.05
C GLY A 575 -6.75 21.68 -15.18
N ILE A 576 -6.83 20.41 -14.83
CA ILE A 576 -7.24 19.32 -15.72
C ILE A 576 -8.53 18.69 -15.17
N ALA A 577 -9.44 18.26 -16.05
CA ALA A 577 -10.68 17.57 -15.69
C ALA A 577 -11.17 16.73 -16.87
N GLY A 578 -11.30 15.41 -16.68
CA GLY A 578 -11.57 14.49 -17.78
C GLY A 578 -10.59 14.69 -18.93
N GLY A 579 -11.12 14.83 -20.15
CA GLY A 579 -10.42 15.09 -21.39
C GLY A 579 -9.89 16.51 -21.61
N GLU A 580 -9.98 17.42 -20.63
CA GLU A 580 -9.74 18.85 -20.87
C GLU A 580 -8.75 19.47 -19.90
N VAL A 581 -7.96 20.42 -20.40
CA VAL A 581 -7.15 21.36 -19.61
C VAL A 581 -7.79 22.75 -19.72
N PHE A 582 -7.99 23.43 -18.60
CA PHE A 582 -8.61 24.74 -18.55
C PHE A 582 -7.75 25.75 -17.79
N ALA A 583 -7.92 27.03 -18.10
CA ALA A 583 -7.30 28.13 -17.34
C ALA A 583 -8.38 29.04 -16.76
N VAL A 584 -8.25 29.39 -15.50
CA VAL A 584 -9.10 30.32 -14.77
C VAL A 584 -8.33 31.61 -14.51
N ASN A 585 -9.00 32.74 -14.73
CA ASN A 585 -8.58 34.02 -14.16
C ASN A 585 -9.18 34.13 -12.75
N PRO A 586 -8.37 34.05 -11.67
CA PRO A 586 -8.91 34.00 -10.31
C PRO A 586 -9.61 35.29 -9.88
N ALA A 587 -9.17 36.45 -10.40
CA ALA A 587 -9.79 37.74 -10.11
C ALA A 587 -11.18 37.86 -10.78
N ALA A 588 -11.28 37.44 -12.04
CA ALA A 588 -12.53 37.44 -12.78
C ALA A 588 -13.47 36.28 -12.43
N ARG A 589 -12.96 35.23 -11.76
CA ARG A 589 -13.67 34.01 -11.36
C ARG A 589 -14.28 33.28 -12.57
N LYS A 590 -13.54 33.25 -13.67
CA LYS A 590 -14.01 32.70 -14.95
C LYS A 590 -12.94 31.86 -15.60
N VAL A 591 -13.38 30.79 -16.25
CA VAL A 591 -12.57 30.06 -17.21
C VAL A 591 -12.33 30.97 -18.42
N VAL A 592 -11.07 31.21 -18.73
CA VAL A 592 -10.63 32.09 -19.82
C VAL A 592 -10.01 31.31 -20.98
N GLN A 593 -9.71 30.03 -20.80
CA GLN A 593 -9.17 29.15 -21.83
C GLN A 593 -9.55 27.70 -21.56
N ARG A 594 -9.77 26.93 -22.63
CA ARG A 594 -9.92 25.47 -22.61
C ARG A 594 -9.13 24.86 -23.76
N VAL A 595 -8.57 23.68 -23.52
CA VAL A 595 -7.91 22.84 -24.52
C VAL A 595 -8.39 21.42 -24.30
N THR A 596 -9.06 20.87 -25.32
CA THR A 596 -9.52 19.48 -25.31
C THR A 596 -8.37 18.58 -25.76
N LEU A 597 -8.06 17.59 -24.93
CA LEU A 597 -7.05 16.56 -25.17
C LEU A 597 -7.67 15.26 -25.72
N SER A 598 -8.88 14.92 -25.26
CA SER A 598 -9.66 13.75 -25.68
C SER A 598 -11.12 13.86 -25.20
N ASP A 599 -11.92 12.83 -25.47
CA ASP A 599 -13.30 12.70 -24.98
C ASP A 599 -13.39 11.96 -23.63
N SER A 600 -12.27 11.81 -22.91
CA SER A 600 -12.25 11.10 -21.61
C SER A 600 -13.11 11.78 -20.55
N GLU A 601 -13.77 10.97 -19.72
CA GLU A 601 -14.50 11.39 -18.51
C GLU A 601 -13.76 10.97 -17.23
N SER A 602 -12.49 10.58 -17.33
CA SER A 602 -11.71 10.10 -16.20
C SER A 602 -11.62 11.13 -15.07
N ALA A 603 -11.65 10.63 -13.84
CA ALA A 603 -11.40 11.43 -12.64
C ALA A 603 -9.88 11.60 -12.34
N SER A 604 -9.00 11.01 -13.16
CA SER A 604 -7.55 11.02 -12.96
C SER A 604 -6.86 12.00 -13.92
N GLY A 605 -5.85 12.68 -13.43
CA GLY A 605 -4.96 13.53 -14.22
C GLY A 605 -3.93 14.24 -13.35
N GLN A 606 -2.77 14.55 -13.93
CA GLN A 606 -1.73 15.36 -13.30
C GLN A 606 -1.41 16.57 -14.16
N LEU A 607 -1.02 17.67 -13.53
CA LEU A 607 -0.66 18.90 -14.23
C LEU A 607 0.36 19.72 -13.43
N SER A 608 1.48 20.07 -14.05
CA SER A 608 2.52 20.89 -13.44
C SER A 608 3.06 21.92 -14.42
N PHE A 609 3.33 23.12 -13.93
CA PHE A 609 3.92 24.20 -14.71
C PHE A 609 5.43 24.23 -14.55
N ASN A 610 6.14 24.03 -15.67
CA ASN A 610 7.58 24.13 -15.69
C ASN A 610 8.01 25.58 -15.90
N ARG A 611 8.61 26.19 -14.86
CA ARG A 611 9.06 27.59 -14.90
C ARG A 611 10.25 27.83 -15.81
N ARG A 612 11.04 26.79 -16.13
CA ARG A 612 12.25 26.90 -16.96
C ARG A 612 11.90 27.13 -18.43
N ASP A 613 10.98 26.35 -18.96
CA ASP A 613 10.53 26.42 -20.36
C ASP A 613 9.15 27.06 -20.54
N ARG A 614 8.49 27.44 -19.44
CA ARG A 614 7.18 28.10 -19.39
C ARG A 614 6.06 27.27 -20.02
N THR A 615 6.17 25.94 -19.93
CA THR A 615 5.24 24.96 -20.51
C THR A 615 4.53 24.17 -19.42
N LEU A 616 3.28 23.79 -19.65
CA LEU A 616 2.54 22.85 -18.80
C LEU A 616 2.85 21.43 -19.22
N TYR A 617 3.14 20.56 -18.26
CA TYR A 617 3.24 19.11 -18.46
C TYR A 617 2.12 18.44 -17.69
N GLY A 618 1.57 17.38 -18.26
CA GLY A 618 0.55 16.61 -17.58
C GLY A 618 0.51 15.15 -17.98
N ALA A 619 -0.07 14.37 -17.09
CA ALA A 619 -0.46 12.99 -17.34
C ALA A 619 -1.97 12.97 -17.54
N HIS A 620 -2.42 12.52 -18.72
CA HIS A 620 -3.83 12.56 -19.08
C HIS A 620 -4.49 11.20 -18.88
N ALA A 621 -5.41 11.11 -17.92
CA ALA A 621 -6.32 9.98 -17.71
C ALA A 621 -5.68 8.57 -17.68
N GLY A 622 -4.40 8.45 -17.29
CA GLY A 622 -3.69 7.17 -17.35
C GLY A 622 -3.37 6.70 -18.77
N GLN A 623 -3.23 7.61 -19.73
CA GLN A 623 -3.06 7.26 -21.16
C GLN A 623 -1.76 7.76 -21.76
N TYR A 624 -1.34 9.00 -21.44
CA TYR A 624 -0.13 9.58 -22.00
C TYR A 624 0.36 10.80 -21.21
N VAL A 625 1.64 11.12 -21.41
CA VAL A 625 2.24 12.40 -21.03
C VAL A 625 2.08 13.41 -22.16
N PHE A 626 1.72 14.65 -21.83
CA PHE A 626 1.63 15.75 -22.80
C PHE A 626 2.37 17.01 -22.33
N SER A 627 2.70 17.86 -23.30
CA SER A 627 3.07 19.27 -23.08
C SER A 627 1.98 20.20 -23.61
N LEU A 628 1.79 21.36 -23.00
CA LEU A 628 0.87 22.40 -23.43
C LEU A 628 1.48 23.79 -23.23
N ASP A 629 1.58 24.58 -24.30
CA ASP A 629 1.99 25.99 -24.23
C ASP A 629 0.82 26.82 -23.68
N PRO A 630 0.93 27.39 -22.48
CA PRO A 630 -0.17 28.13 -21.87
C PRO A 630 -0.51 29.43 -22.62
N ARG A 631 0.37 29.96 -23.49
CA ARG A 631 0.13 31.19 -24.26
C ARG A 631 -0.70 30.91 -25.51
N THR A 632 -0.41 29.81 -26.20
CA THR A 632 -0.98 29.52 -27.52
C THR A 632 -2.04 28.40 -27.49
N GLY A 633 -2.05 27.58 -26.43
CA GLY A 633 -2.88 26.38 -26.34
C GLY A 633 -2.38 25.22 -27.21
N ARG A 634 -1.25 25.38 -27.91
CA ARG A 634 -0.62 24.28 -28.67
C ARG A 634 -0.17 23.20 -27.69
N HIS A 635 -0.49 21.96 -28.00
CA HIS A 635 -0.11 20.81 -27.17
C HIS A 635 0.44 19.67 -28.04
N ALA A 636 1.17 18.77 -27.41
CA ALA A 636 1.73 17.57 -28.04
C ALA A 636 1.71 16.40 -27.05
N ARG A 637 1.47 15.20 -27.56
CA ARG A 637 1.69 13.96 -26.80
C ARG A 637 3.17 13.62 -26.87
N LEU A 638 3.76 13.35 -25.71
CA LEU A 638 5.19 13.11 -25.57
C LEU A 638 5.50 11.62 -25.39
N LYS A 639 4.63 10.89 -24.69
CA LYS A 639 4.77 9.45 -24.42
C LYS A 639 3.40 8.83 -24.19
N GLU A 640 3.09 7.76 -24.89
CA GLU A 640 1.91 6.91 -24.63
C GLU A 640 2.25 5.90 -23.52
N GLY A 641 1.31 5.61 -22.61
CA GLY A 641 1.49 4.64 -21.54
C GLY A 641 0.58 4.91 -20.33
N PRO A 642 0.42 3.93 -19.41
CA PRO A 642 -0.40 4.07 -18.22
C PRO A 642 0.24 5.01 -17.18
N VAL A 643 0.31 6.29 -17.52
CA VAL A 643 1.00 7.31 -16.73
C VAL A 643 -0.01 8.01 -15.85
N HIS A 644 0.15 7.83 -14.55
CA HIS A 644 -0.75 8.39 -13.54
C HIS A 644 -0.11 9.46 -12.68
N GLN A 645 1.23 9.44 -12.53
CA GLN A 645 1.97 10.38 -11.71
C GLN A 645 2.97 11.17 -12.55
N LEU A 646 3.10 12.46 -12.25
CA LEU A 646 4.05 13.37 -12.92
C LEU A 646 4.46 14.48 -11.96
N ALA A 647 5.75 14.82 -11.98
CA ALA A 647 6.29 15.96 -11.28
C ALA A 647 7.32 16.70 -12.15
N VAL A 648 7.50 17.99 -11.88
CA VAL A 648 8.53 18.82 -12.53
C VAL A 648 9.52 19.25 -11.46
N HIS A 649 10.79 18.96 -11.70
CA HIS A 649 11.90 19.32 -10.82
C HIS A 649 12.42 20.74 -11.13
N GLY A 650 13.04 21.42 -10.16
CA GLY A 650 13.59 22.77 -10.30
C GLY A 650 14.69 22.93 -11.36
N SER A 651 15.30 21.82 -11.81
CA SER A 651 16.17 21.79 -13.00
C SER A 651 15.42 22.06 -14.30
N GLY A 652 14.11 21.77 -14.34
CA GLY A 652 13.28 21.74 -15.54
C GLY A 652 12.99 20.34 -16.06
N ASP A 653 13.58 19.30 -15.45
CA ASP A 653 13.31 17.91 -15.82
C ASP A 653 11.90 17.49 -15.40
N VAL A 654 11.26 16.68 -16.25
CA VAL A 654 9.91 16.16 -16.00
C VAL A 654 10.00 14.68 -15.70
N TYR A 655 9.53 14.28 -14.52
CA TYR A 655 9.52 12.90 -14.05
C TYR A 655 8.09 12.36 -14.11
N PHE A 656 7.94 11.09 -14.47
CA PHE A 656 6.64 10.42 -14.47
C PHE A 656 6.80 8.92 -14.24
N ALA A 657 5.74 8.27 -13.78
CA ALA A 657 5.76 6.84 -13.49
C ALA A 657 4.73 6.06 -14.32
N GLU A 658 5.11 4.84 -14.72
CA GLU A 658 4.22 3.81 -15.28
C GLU A 658 4.26 2.61 -14.32
N GLY A 659 3.24 2.49 -13.47
CA GLY A 659 3.25 1.54 -12.34
C GLY A 659 4.45 1.78 -11.43
N ALA A 660 5.26 0.73 -11.22
CA ALA A 660 6.48 0.79 -10.43
C ALA A 660 7.70 1.39 -11.14
N ARG A 661 7.65 1.66 -12.46
CA ARG A 661 8.81 2.17 -13.21
C ARG A 661 8.80 3.69 -13.31
N LEU A 662 9.94 4.32 -13.04
CA LEU A 662 10.13 5.75 -13.12
C LEU A 662 10.84 6.17 -14.41
N PHE A 663 10.42 7.28 -15.00
CA PHE A 663 10.97 7.84 -16.22
C PHE A 663 11.26 9.33 -16.08
N ARG A 664 12.19 9.82 -16.90
CA ARG A 664 12.50 11.24 -17.07
C ARG A 664 12.38 11.65 -18.54
N LEU A 665 11.75 12.79 -18.81
CA LEU A 665 11.84 13.46 -20.11
C LEU A 665 13.11 14.31 -20.16
N THR A 666 13.98 14.03 -21.13
CA THR A 666 15.22 14.79 -21.37
C THR A 666 15.17 15.48 -22.72
N ASP A 667 15.75 16.68 -22.80
CA ASP A 667 16.03 17.33 -24.08
C ASP A 667 17.22 16.64 -24.75
N GLN A 668 17.13 16.43 -26.07
CA GLN A 668 18.23 15.84 -26.84
C GLN A 668 19.44 16.78 -26.78
N GLN A 669 20.54 16.39 -26.11
CA GLN A 669 21.82 17.05 -26.33
C GLN A 669 22.21 16.82 -27.79
N MET A 670 22.18 17.88 -28.59
CA MET A 670 22.87 17.86 -29.88
C MET A 670 24.35 17.65 -29.57
N ARG A 671 24.86 16.46 -29.94
CA ARG A 671 26.29 16.15 -29.88
C ARG A 671 27.08 17.03 -30.84
#